data_AF-A0A7M7L8D8-F1
#
_entry.id   AF-A0A7M7L8D8-F1
#
_cell.length_a   1.000
_cell.length_b   1.000
_cell.length_c   1.000
_cell.angle_alpha   90.00
_cell.angle_beta   90.00
_cell.angle_gamma   90.00
#
_symmetry.space_group_name_H-M   'P 1'
#
loop_
_entity.id
_entity.type
_entity.pdbx_description
1 polymer ?
#
loop_
_entity_poly.entity_id
_entity_poly.type
_entity_poly.pdbx_seq_one_letter_code
_entity_poly.pdbx_strand_id
1 'polypeptide(L)'
;MEHFFIGKTIIPMIPAQDHKRIFNNDIGPNTGGMGAYCPCPLLNKDNYEIVKSNILQKAIDGLKQEQIPFVGVLYAGLMLTKDGPRVLEFNCRFGDPETQVILPLLKSDLFNIMKACCEGSLDESLIVWEKNLFAVGVILASQGYPISSSKGQIITGINDVSHTNFIFHSGTNISSKGELVTNGGRVLITVSLAPSLALAAAKATHAAQIISFDGKQFRTDIAHKGIARSILQNGQLTYKSSGVDIETGDSLVSAIKPISYSTQRLGSMGSIGSFGGLFDIKAAGYKDPILVSGTDGVGTKLKIAFECKKHDTVGIDLVAMCVNDVLAHGAEPLFFLDYFACNKLNIKIATDVINGISKGCKKAGCSLIGGETAEMPDMYSNEDYDLAGFAVGAVERNNLLPRINDIKEGDIIIGLPSSGLHSNGFSLVRKILKIANKKYTDIAPFSENNRTIGDELLEPTKIYVKGVISALRTNFIKAFAHITGGGIIENIPRILPKDMGVILDARKWKIQPIFAWLATVGGINKEEMLKTFNCGIGAILICSEKDKEKVLNLLQIENPKIIGYVTNYKNKQFRINVKNFEEALELRMKQYIPDIISKLSKPLKKVGVLISGSGTNLQSLIDATRDSSQNIGAEIVIVISNKPNIEGIKRAEKAGIKTVIIKHTDYPSRETFDSAINIELKAVGVEIVCLAGFMRILSDNFVNQWHGSLINIHPSLLPSFKGAHAHENVLKAGVRVSGCTVHFVETDIDSGAIIEQATVPVFPYDTIESLQERVKIAEHRIFPLALKYLATGRIQLKEDNTILWKY
;
A
#
# COMPACT_ATOMS: atom_id res chain seq x y z
N MET A 1 -21.21 44.90 14.66
CA MET A 1 -20.84 44.12 15.87
C MET A 1 -21.65 44.63 17.03
N GLU A 2 -21.96 43.78 18.00
CA GLU A 2 -22.76 44.10 19.17
C GLU A 2 -21.92 43.94 20.44
N HIS A 3 -22.17 44.78 21.44
CA HIS A 3 -21.33 44.86 22.65
C HIS A 3 -22.19 45.11 23.88
N PHE A 4 -21.89 44.39 24.96
CA PHE A 4 -22.40 44.73 26.29
C PHE A 4 -21.45 45.68 26.96
N PHE A 5 -21.97 46.62 27.73
CA PHE A 5 -21.12 47.52 28.48
C PHE A 5 -21.82 48.03 29.75
N ILE A 6 -20.97 48.38 30.70
CA ILE A 6 -21.26 49.16 31.91
C ILE A 6 -20.41 50.42 31.79
N GLY A 7 -20.81 51.56 32.34
CA GLY A 7 -20.15 52.87 32.20
C GLY A 7 -18.61 52.99 32.40
N LYS A 8 -17.87 51.88 32.59
CA LYS A 8 -16.39 51.78 32.52
C LYS A 8 -15.82 50.59 31.72
N THR A 9 -16.62 49.57 31.35
CA THR A 9 -16.12 48.30 30.76
C THR A 9 -16.97 47.88 29.56
N ILE A 10 -16.32 47.47 28.48
CA ILE A 10 -16.97 46.91 27.28
C ILE A 10 -16.59 45.46 27.05
N ILE A 11 -17.58 44.62 26.74
CA ILE A 11 -17.38 43.20 26.42
C ILE A 11 -17.98 42.90 25.05
N PRO A 12 -17.15 42.55 24.05
CA PRO A 12 -17.61 42.33 22.69
C PRO A 12 -18.33 40.99 22.49
N MET A 13 -19.43 41.01 21.73
CA MET A 13 -20.02 39.80 21.18
C MET A 13 -19.27 39.34 19.94
N ILE A 14 -19.52 38.09 19.52
CA ILE A 14 -18.96 37.55 18.28
C ILE A 14 -19.39 38.42 17.09
N PRO A 15 -18.47 38.79 16.18
CA PRO A 15 -18.83 39.57 15.00
C PRO A 15 -19.79 38.80 14.09
N ALA A 16 -20.87 39.45 13.70
CA ALA A 16 -21.76 39.01 12.63
C ALA A 16 -21.68 39.96 11.43
N GLN A 17 -22.00 39.43 10.25
CA GLN A 17 -22.14 40.22 9.03
C GLN A 17 -23.55 40.06 8.48
N ASP A 18 -24.19 41.18 8.16
CA ASP A 18 -25.50 41.25 7.53
C ASP A 18 -25.41 41.38 6.01
N HIS A 19 -26.54 41.14 5.35
CA HIS A 19 -26.72 41.22 3.91
C HIS A 19 -27.85 42.20 3.59
N LYS A 20 -27.51 43.47 3.36
CA LYS A 20 -28.47 44.60 3.40
C LYS A 20 -29.51 44.68 2.28
N ARG A 21 -29.26 44.12 1.10
CA ARG A 21 -30.12 44.33 -0.08
C ARG A 21 -31.04 43.14 -0.34
N ILE A 22 -32.20 43.42 -0.95
CA ILE A 22 -33.31 42.48 -1.13
C ILE A 22 -32.97 41.24 -2.00
N PHE A 23 -32.10 41.38 -3.00
CA PHE A 23 -31.78 40.33 -3.96
C PHE A 23 -30.36 39.78 -3.79
N ASN A 24 -30.11 38.59 -4.34
CA ASN A 24 -28.79 37.95 -4.39
C ASN A 24 -27.73 38.88 -5.01
N ASN A 25 -26.46 38.67 -4.65
CA ASN A 25 -25.31 39.48 -5.09
C ASN A 25 -25.36 40.94 -4.64
N ASP A 26 -26.09 41.24 -3.57
CA ASP A 26 -26.25 42.60 -3.03
C ASP A 26 -26.75 43.59 -4.09
N ILE A 27 -27.83 43.23 -4.80
CA ILE A 27 -28.53 44.11 -5.75
C ILE A 27 -29.93 44.48 -5.23
N GLY A 28 -30.50 45.56 -5.78
CA GLY A 28 -31.81 46.07 -5.35
C GLY A 28 -31.75 46.99 -4.13
N PRO A 29 -32.90 47.46 -3.64
CA PRO A 29 -32.99 48.40 -2.52
C PRO A 29 -32.49 47.80 -1.19
N ASN A 30 -32.05 48.68 -0.28
CA ASN A 30 -31.64 48.31 1.07
C ASN A 30 -32.87 48.03 1.94
N THR A 31 -32.87 46.88 2.61
CA THR A 31 -34.00 46.33 3.38
C THR A 31 -33.78 46.37 4.89
N GLY A 32 -32.66 46.94 5.34
CA GLY A 32 -32.19 46.80 6.72
C GLY A 32 -31.56 45.43 7.02
N GLY A 33 -31.42 44.56 6.01
CA GLY A 33 -30.88 43.21 6.15
C GLY A 33 -31.85 42.15 5.64
N MET A 34 -31.37 41.21 4.83
CA MET A 34 -32.06 40.02 4.32
C MET A 34 -31.52 38.72 4.94
N GLY A 35 -30.59 38.84 5.87
CA GLY A 35 -29.94 37.73 6.53
C GLY A 35 -28.61 38.16 7.13
N ALA A 36 -28.08 37.31 7.99
CA ALA A 36 -26.77 37.51 8.62
C ALA A 36 -26.09 36.18 8.88
N TYR A 37 -24.82 36.21 9.21
CA TYR A 37 -24.10 35.04 9.67
C TYR A 37 -23.04 35.37 10.71
N CYS A 38 -22.75 34.40 11.57
CA CYS A 38 -21.88 34.51 12.72
C CYS A 38 -21.19 33.15 12.99
N PRO A 39 -19.92 33.08 13.41
CA PRO A 39 -18.93 34.16 13.41
C PRO A 39 -18.59 34.65 12.00
N CYS A 40 -18.26 35.94 11.88
CA CYS A 40 -17.80 36.55 10.62
C CYS A 40 -16.28 36.33 10.43
N PRO A 41 -15.83 35.57 9.40
CA PRO A 41 -14.42 35.30 9.15
C PRO A 41 -13.71 36.44 8.39
N LEU A 42 -14.40 37.56 8.12
CA LEU A 42 -13.78 38.72 7.46
C LEU A 42 -12.79 39.46 8.34
N LEU A 43 -12.97 39.36 9.65
CA LEU A 43 -12.19 40.10 10.63
C LEU A 43 -11.10 39.20 11.21
N ASN A 44 -9.84 39.48 10.88
CA ASN A 44 -8.71 38.81 11.49
C ASN A 44 -8.48 39.34 12.93
N LYS A 45 -7.60 38.67 13.69
CA LYS A 45 -7.31 39.02 15.10
C LYS A 45 -6.86 40.48 15.24
N ASP A 46 -5.99 40.97 14.37
CA ASP A 46 -5.46 42.34 14.43
C ASP A 46 -6.57 43.38 14.22
N ASN A 47 -7.43 43.18 13.22
CA ASN A 47 -8.56 44.08 12.99
C ASN A 47 -9.59 44.01 14.13
N TYR A 48 -9.77 42.85 14.75
CA TYR A 48 -10.64 42.70 15.92
C TYR A 48 -10.13 43.52 17.10
N GLU A 49 -8.83 43.46 17.40
CA GLU A 49 -8.22 44.28 18.45
C GLU A 49 -8.28 45.77 18.14
N ILE A 50 -8.12 46.17 16.87
CA ILE A 50 -8.31 47.56 16.44
C ILE A 50 -9.75 48.01 16.71
N VAL A 51 -10.76 47.20 16.38
CA VAL A 51 -12.15 47.55 16.69
C VAL A 51 -12.34 47.68 18.19
N LYS A 52 -11.88 46.70 18.99
CA LYS A 52 -12.03 46.71 20.45
C LYS A 52 -11.43 47.97 21.08
N SER A 53 -10.17 48.26 20.78
CA SER A 53 -9.42 49.34 21.41
C SER A 53 -9.69 50.72 20.80
N ASN A 54 -9.68 50.85 19.48
CA ASN A 54 -9.66 52.16 18.82
C ASN A 54 -11.03 52.66 18.40
N ILE A 55 -12.04 51.79 18.33
CA ILE A 55 -13.40 52.20 18.00
C ILE A 55 -14.26 52.15 19.26
N LEU A 56 -14.35 50.98 19.88
CA LEU A 56 -15.36 50.76 20.89
C LEU A 56 -14.96 51.31 22.26
N GLN A 57 -13.76 50.99 22.74
CA GLN A 57 -13.28 51.52 24.03
C GLN A 57 -13.21 53.05 23.98
N LYS A 58 -12.73 53.64 22.88
CA LYS A 58 -12.71 55.10 22.71
C LYS A 58 -14.09 55.74 22.72
N ALA A 59 -15.09 55.11 22.11
CA ALA A 59 -16.46 55.61 22.14
C ALA A 59 -17.00 55.66 23.59
N ILE A 60 -16.73 54.61 24.39
CA ILE A 60 -17.12 54.56 25.80
C ILE A 60 -16.33 55.56 26.65
N ASP A 61 -15.02 55.66 26.44
CA ASP A 61 -14.18 56.63 27.13
C ASP A 61 -14.65 58.07 26.87
N GLY A 62 -15.11 58.37 25.64
CA GLY A 62 -15.72 59.65 25.27
C GLY A 62 -17.02 59.92 26.04
N LEU A 63 -17.97 58.98 26.04
CA LEU A 63 -19.20 59.10 26.83
C LEU A 63 -18.91 59.37 28.31
N LYS A 64 -17.90 58.70 28.85
CA LYS A 64 -17.45 58.88 30.24
C LYS A 64 -16.82 60.25 30.48
N GLN A 65 -16.00 60.76 29.55
CA GLN A 65 -15.43 62.11 29.62
C GLN A 65 -16.51 63.18 29.63
N GLU A 66 -17.57 62.98 28.84
CA GLU A 66 -18.74 63.86 28.79
C GLU A 66 -19.74 63.64 29.94
N GLN A 67 -19.42 62.73 30.88
CA GLN A 67 -20.28 62.37 32.01
C GLN A 67 -21.68 61.86 31.60
N ILE A 68 -21.77 61.20 30.45
CA ILE A 68 -22.99 60.58 29.95
C ILE A 68 -23.04 59.13 30.47
N PRO A 69 -23.91 58.80 31.43
CA PRO A 69 -24.05 57.43 31.90
C PRO A 69 -24.75 56.60 30.82
N PHE A 70 -24.15 55.46 30.48
CA PHE A 70 -24.75 54.50 29.57
C PHE A 70 -24.62 53.12 30.23
N VAL A 71 -25.66 52.29 30.10
CA VAL A 71 -25.68 50.87 30.47
C VAL A 71 -26.57 50.14 29.47
N GLY A 72 -26.10 49.05 28.87
CA GLY A 72 -26.90 48.26 27.93
C GLY A 72 -26.11 47.66 26.77
N VAL A 73 -26.71 47.69 25.58
CA VAL A 73 -26.11 47.15 24.34
C VAL A 73 -25.77 48.28 23.38
N LEU A 74 -24.51 48.30 22.95
CA LEU A 74 -24.03 49.20 21.90
C LEU A 74 -23.77 48.39 20.63
N TYR A 75 -24.55 48.65 19.59
CA TYR A 75 -24.31 48.14 18.25
C TYR A 75 -23.42 49.11 17.48
N ALA A 76 -22.28 48.60 16.98
CA ALA A 76 -21.38 49.32 16.09
C ALA A 76 -21.53 48.78 14.66
N GLY A 77 -22.08 49.60 13.77
CA GLY A 77 -22.10 49.34 12.33
C GLY A 77 -20.72 49.64 11.76
N LEU A 78 -20.07 48.64 11.14
CA LEU A 78 -18.69 48.75 10.67
C LEU A 78 -18.57 48.40 9.20
N MET A 79 -17.67 49.10 8.50
CA MET A 79 -17.24 48.75 7.16
C MET A 79 -15.75 48.45 7.18
N LEU A 80 -15.36 47.26 6.70
CA LEU A 80 -13.96 46.91 6.53
C LEU A 80 -13.44 47.48 5.21
N THR A 81 -12.45 48.36 5.29
CA THR A 81 -11.80 48.97 4.12
C THR A 81 -10.36 48.46 3.98
N LYS A 82 -9.68 48.82 2.88
CA LYS A 82 -8.25 48.53 2.70
C LYS A 82 -7.36 49.10 3.82
N ASP A 83 -7.80 50.17 4.47
CA ASP A 83 -7.06 50.89 5.53
C ASP A 83 -7.57 50.50 6.94
N GLY A 84 -8.26 49.36 7.05
CA GLY A 84 -8.81 48.85 8.30
C GLY A 84 -10.30 49.16 8.51
N PRO A 85 -10.84 48.84 9.71
CA PRO A 85 -12.25 49.03 10.04
C PRO A 85 -12.60 50.53 10.16
N ARG A 86 -13.75 50.91 9.60
CA ARG A 86 -14.36 52.24 9.71
C ARG A 86 -15.73 52.14 10.35
N VAL A 87 -16.06 53.12 11.19
CA VAL A 87 -17.38 53.23 11.83
C VAL A 87 -18.37 53.85 10.84
N LEU A 88 -19.51 53.20 10.66
CA LEU A 88 -20.65 53.74 9.93
C LEU A 88 -21.62 54.42 10.89
N GLU A 89 -21.96 53.74 11.98
CA GLU A 89 -22.95 54.21 12.95
C GLU A 89 -22.81 53.50 14.29
N PHE A 90 -23.41 54.11 15.32
CA PHE A 90 -23.64 53.50 16.63
C PHE A 90 -25.15 53.51 16.92
N ASN A 91 -25.67 52.40 17.42
CA ASN A 91 -27.07 52.28 17.85
C ASN A 91 -27.13 51.71 19.27
N CYS A 92 -27.94 52.32 20.13
CA CYS A 92 -28.16 51.85 21.51
C CYS A 92 -29.28 50.80 21.56
N ARG A 93 -29.10 49.70 20.82
CA ARG A 93 -30.02 48.55 20.75
C ARG A 93 -29.30 47.33 20.20
N PHE A 94 -29.95 46.18 20.27
CA PHE A 94 -29.61 45.00 19.48
C PHE A 94 -29.74 45.26 17.96
N GLY A 95 -28.86 44.63 17.17
CA GLY A 95 -28.91 44.64 15.71
C GLY A 95 -30.06 43.77 15.18
N ASP A 96 -30.46 44.01 13.95
CA ASP A 96 -31.51 43.21 13.30
C ASP A 96 -31.22 43.13 11.80
N PRO A 97 -30.72 41.98 11.29
CA PRO A 97 -30.89 40.63 11.86
C PRO A 97 -29.72 40.04 12.67
N GLU A 98 -28.65 40.79 12.95
CA GLU A 98 -27.41 40.26 13.51
C GLU A 98 -27.59 39.53 14.85
N THR A 99 -28.38 40.09 15.77
CA THR A 99 -28.68 39.48 17.06
C THR A 99 -29.30 38.08 16.93
N GLN A 100 -30.10 37.84 15.89
CA GLN A 100 -30.79 36.56 15.66
C GLN A 100 -29.83 35.42 15.29
N VAL A 101 -28.62 35.73 14.81
CA VAL A 101 -27.55 34.74 14.57
C VAL A 101 -26.48 34.73 15.66
N ILE A 102 -26.36 35.80 16.44
CA ILE A 102 -25.41 35.88 17.56
C ILE A 102 -25.93 35.12 18.78
N LEU A 103 -27.14 35.42 19.25
CA LEU A 103 -27.65 34.87 20.50
C LEU A 103 -27.83 33.34 20.51
N PRO A 104 -28.18 32.66 19.40
CA PRO A 104 -28.19 31.20 19.38
C PRO A 104 -26.83 30.54 19.67
N LEU A 105 -25.73 31.28 19.54
CA LEU A 105 -24.39 30.83 19.90
C LEU A 105 -24.02 31.18 21.35
N LEU A 106 -24.85 31.93 22.07
CA LEU A 106 -24.60 32.29 23.47
C LEU A 106 -24.95 31.11 24.37
N LYS A 107 -23.94 30.59 25.07
CA LYS A 107 -24.13 29.52 26.07
C LYS A 107 -24.57 30.07 27.43
N SER A 108 -24.14 31.29 27.74
CA SER A 108 -24.52 31.99 28.97
C SER A 108 -25.98 32.44 28.97
N ASP A 109 -26.55 32.58 30.16
CA ASP A 109 -27.89 33.15 30.33
C ASP A 109 -27.86 34.68 30.13
N LEU A 110 -28.59 35.14 29.10
CA LEU A 110 -28.72 36.55 28.75
C LEU A 110 -29.27 37.40 29.91
N PHE A 111 -30.18 36.86 30.73
CA PHE A 111 -30.74 37.59 31.87
C PHE A 111 -29.65 37.95 32.88
N ASN A 112 -28.76 37.00 33.19
CA ASN A 112 -27.66 37.24 34.14
C ASN A 112 -26.67 38.28 33.61
N ILE A 113 -26.39 38.26 32.31
CA ILE A 113 -25.54 39.26 31.66
C ILE A 113 -26.18 40.66 31.76
N MET A 114 -27.48 40.78 31.45
CA MET A 114 -28.21 42.05 31.53
C MET A 114 -28.31 42.56 32.97
N LYS A 115 -28.57 41.66 33.93
CA LYS A 115 -28.59 41.99 35.36
C LYS A 115 -27.24 42.53 35.82
N ALA A 116 -26.15 41.85 35.45
CA ALA A 116 -24.79 42.29 35.76
C ALA A 116 -24.49 43.67 35.14
N CYS A 117 -24.97 43.92 33.92
CA CYS A 117 -24.89 45.25 33.28
C CYS A 117 -25.53 46.33 34.17
N CYS A 118 -26.76 46.11 34.61
CA CYS A 118 -27.50 47.05 35.46
C CYS A 118 -26.87 47.24 36.85
N GLU A 119 -26.27 46.19 37.42
CA GLU A 119 -25.69 46.19 38.77
C GLU A 119 -24.24 46.71 38.83
N GLY A 120 -23.61 47.00 37.69
CA GLY A 120 -22.23 47.48 37.69
C GLY A 120 -21.18 46.37 37.77
N SER A 121 -21.57 45.09 37.60
CA SER A 121 -20.76 43.90 37.91
C SER A 121 -20.43 43.00 36.72
N LEU A 122 -20.64 43.47 35.48
CA LEU A 122 -20.36 42.72 34.25
C LEU A 122 -18.86 42.37 34.14
N ASP A 123 -18.59 41.07 34.01
CA ASP A 123 -17.27 40.49 33.83
C ASP A 123 -17.23 39.62 32.56
N GLU A 124 -16.06 39.54 31.89
CA GLU A 124 -15.90 38.81 30.62
C GLU A 124 -16.12 37.31 30.78
N SER A 125 -15.85 36.75 31.96
CA SER A 125 -16.11 35.34 32.26
C SER A 125 -17.60 34.96 32.28
N LEU A 126 -18.50 35.95 32.40
CA LEU A 126 -19.95 35.71 32.36
C LEU A 126 -20.46 35.42 30.94
N ILE A 127 -19.66 35.67 29.89
CA ILE A 127 -20.07 35.54 28.50
C ILE A 127 -19.31 34.39 27.83
N VAL A 128 -19.97 33.24 27.72
CA VAL A 128 -19.44 32.04 27.08
C VAL A 128 -20.21 31.79 25.79
N TRP A 129 -19.47 31.61 24.71
CA TRP A 129 -20.02 31.29 23.40
C TRP A 129 -19.75 29.83 23.02
N GLU A 130 -20.64 29.24 22.23
CA GLU A 130 -20.46 27.94 21.62
C GLU A 130 -19.25 27.95 20.67
N LYS A 131 -18.34 26.99 20.89
CA LYS A 131 -17.13 26.84 20.07
C LYS A 131 -17.40 25.84 18.95
N ASN A 132 -16.84 26.10 17.77
CA ASN A 132 -16.97 25.24 16.58
C ASN A 132 -18.39 25.18 15.97
N LEU A 133 -19.24 26.16 16.26
CA LEU A 133 -20.54 26.32 15.58
C LEU A 133 -20.59 27.64 14.81
N PHE A 134 -21.30 27.60 13.69
CA PHE A 134 -21.65 28.75 12.87
C PHE A 134 -23.17 28.86 12.82
N ALA A 135 -23.67 30.08 12.85
CA ALA A 135 -25.06 30.46 12.70
C ALA A 135 -25.24 31.23 11.39
N VAL A 136 -26.26 30.85 10.61
CA VAL A 136 -26.67 31.60 9.42
C VAL A 136 -28.17 31.83 9.48
N GLY A 137 -28.59 33.06 9.22
CA GLY A 137 -29.97 33.51 9.25
C GLY A 137 -30.43 34.00 7.87
N VAL A 138 -31.56 33.51 7.36
CA VAL A 138 -32.15 33.94 6.09
C VAL A 138 -33.54 34.54 6.32
N ILE A 139 -33.73 35.79 5.91
CA ILE A 139 -35.01 36.51 6.11
C ILE A 139 -35.96 36.24 4.94
N LEU A 140 -37.22 36.03 5.31
CA LEU A 140 -38.35 35.99 4.39
C LEU A 140 -39.10 37.32 4.50
N ALA A 141 -39.22 38.01 3.38
CA ALA A 141 -39.90 39.31 3.27
C ALA A 141 -41.17 39.21 2.43
N SER A 142 -42.14 40.08 2.73
CA SER A 142 -43.37 40.26 1.95
C SER A 142 -43.10 40.90 0.59
N GLN A 143 -44.02 40.65 -0.34
CA GLN A 143 -43.97 41.23 -1.68
C GLN A 143 -43.91 42.76 -1.63
N GLY A 144 -43.03 43.32 -2.45
CA GLY A 144 -42.87 44.77 -2.62
C GLY A 144 -42.01 45.45 -1.56
N TYR A 145 -41.50 44.69 -0.58
CA TYR A 145 -40.56 45.22 0.41
C TYR A 145 -39.25 45.65 -0.29
N PRO A 146 -38.66 46.82 0.04
CA PRO A 146 -38.97 47.73 1.15
C PRO A 146 -39.91 48.90 0.83
N ILE A 147 -40.42 49.03 -0.40
CA ILE A 147 -41.25 50.18 -0.82
C ILE A 147 -42.68 50.03 -0.28
N SER A 148 -43.23 48.82 -0.35
CA SER A 148 -44.53 48.44 0.20
C SER A 148 -44.43 47.09 0.91
N SER A 149 -45.51 46.59 1.51
CA SER A 149 -45.51 45.22 2.05
C SER A 149 -46.90 44.62 2.00
N SER A 150 -47.06 43.50 1.30
CA SER A 150 -48.30 42.71 1.37
C SER A 150 -48.53 42.22 2.81
N LYS A 151 -49.80 42.24 3.23
CA LYS A 151 -50.26 41.79 4.56
C LYS A 151 -51.41 40.80 4.39
N GLY A 152 -51.65 39.97 5.39
CA GLY A 152 -52.73 38.99 5.43
C GLY A 152 -52.44 37.66 4.72
N GLN A 153 -51.25 37.46 4.14
CA GLN A 153 -50.90 36.19 3.48
C GLN A 153 -50.64 35.09 4.50
N ILE A 154 -51.26 33.92 4.30
CA ILE A 154 -51.13 32.76 5.20
C ILE A 154 -49.71 32.19 5.11
N ILE A 155 -49.09 31.95 6.28
CA ILE A 155 -47.76 31.39 6.41
C ILE A 155 -47.85 29.90 6.74
N THR A 156 -47.24 29.04 5.92
CA THR A 156 -47.21 27.58 6.11
C THR A 156 -45.77 27.04 6.13
N GLY A 157 -45.58 25.79 6.54
CA GLY A 157 -44.27 25.11 6.51
C GLY A 157 -43.33 25.39 7.69
N ILE A 158 -43.74 26.21 8.68
CA ILE A 158 -42.90 26.51 9.86
C ILE A 158 -42.64 25.25 10.69
N ASN A 159 -43.67 24.44 10.93
CA ASN A 159 -43.56 23.24 11.76
C ASN A 159 -42.60 22.18 11.17
N ASP A 160 -42.44 22.20 9.85
CA ASP A 160 -41.57 21.24 9.14
C ASP A 160 -40.09 21.53 9.37
N VAL A 161 -39.74 22.74 9.83
CA VAL A 161 -38.33 23.18 9.96
C VAL A 161 -37.98 23.67 11.37
N SER A 162 -38.96 23.94 12.22
CA SER A 162 -38.76 24.48 13.57
C SER A 162 -38.03 23.54 14.53
N HIS A 163 -38.02 22.23 14.26
CA HIS A 163 -37.32 21.24 15.08
C HIS A 163 -35.79 21.27 14.89
N THR A 164 -35.30 21.83 13.78
CA THR A 164 -33.86 21.89 13.44
C THR A 164 -33.33 23.31 13.26
N ASN A 165 -34.20 24.32 13.31
CA ASN A 165 -33.88 25.72 13.03
C ASN A 165 -34.63 26.63 13.99
N PHE A 166 -34.01 27.74 14.37
CA PHE A 166 -34.70 28.81 15.08
C PHE A 166 -35.52 29.64 14.10
N ILE A 167 -36.78 29.87 14.42
CA ILE A 167 -37.69 30.69 13.63
C ILE A 167 -38.07 31.92 14.47
N PHE A 168 -37.55 33.08 14.09
CA PHE A 168 -37.90 34.33 14.78
C PHE A 168 -38.93 35.10 13.95
N HIS A 169 -40.09 35.35 14.58
CA HIS A 169 -41.20 36.07 13.98
C HIS A 169 -40.98 37.58 14.11
N SER A 170 -41.25 38.33 13.03
CA SER A 170 -41.10 39.79 12.99
C SER A 170 -42.41 40.44 12.56
N GLY A 171 -42.68 40.50 11.26
CA GLY A 171 -43.93 41.00 10.69
C GLY A 171 -44.97 39.90 10.54
N THR A 172 -45.42 39.28 11.63
CA THR A 172 -46.52 38.28 11.61
C THR A 172 -47.68 38.69 12.51
N ASN A 173 -48.89 38.18 12.25
CA ASN A 173 -50.07 38.32 13.09
C ASN A 173 -50.90 37.03 13.08
N ILE A 174 -51.87 36.91 13.97
CA ILE A 174 -52.86 35.83 13.96
C ILE A 174 -54.16 36.40 13.38
N SER A 175 -54.70 35.76 12.34
CA SER A 175 -55.98 36.15 11.72
C SER A 175 -57.15 35.87 12.67
N SER A 176 -58.32 36.42 12.38
CA SER A 176 -59.55 36.11 13.14
C SER A 176 -59.95 34.62 13.08
N LYS A 177 -59.36 33.84 12.17
CA LYS A 177 -59.54 32.38 12.03
C LYS A 177 -58.45 31.57 12.74
N GLY A 178 -57.53 32.22 13.44
CA GLY A 178 -56.41 31.56 14.13
C GLY A 178 -55.21 31.23 13.24
N GLU A 179 -55.16 31.73 12.01
CA GLU A 179 -54.08 31.44 11.04
C GLU A 179 -52.92 32.43 11.21
N LEU A 180 -51.69 31.94 11.12
CA LEU A 180 -50.51 32.82 11.11
C LEU A 180 -50.41 33.52 9.74
N VAL A 181 -50.38 34.85 9.75
CA VAL A 181 -50.37 35.67 8.53
C VAL A 181 -49.25 36.73 8.54
N THR A 182 -48.82 37.17 7.35
CA THR A 182 -47.89 38.30 7.18
C THR A 182 -48.51 39.62 7.67
N ASN A 183 -47.75 40.47 8.36
CA ASN A 183 -48.18 41.77 8.86
C ASN A 183 -47.09 42.87 8.78
N GLY A 184 -46.00 42.62 8.04
CA GLY A 184 -44.90 43.57 7.91
C GLY A 184 -44.01 43.24 6.71
N GLY A 185 -42.95 44.03 6.55
CA GLY A 185 -41.99 43.87 5.47
C GLY A 185 -41.10 42.64 5.62
N ARG A 186 -40.26 42.61 6.67
CA ARG A 186 -39.56 41.40 7.11
C ARG A 186 -40.53 40.56 7.93
N VAL A 187 -40.90 39.39 7.42
CA VAL A 187 -41.95 38.54 8.00
C VAL A 187 -41.35 37.70 9.12
N LEU A 188 -40.30 36.95 8.81
CA LEU A 188 -39.58 36.09 9.77
C LEU A 188 -38.16 35.79 9.26
N ILE A 189 -37.31 35.25 10.13
CA ILE A 189 -35.98 34.73 9.79
C ILE A 189 -35.86 33.25 10.16
N THR A 190 -35.18 32.48 9.31
CA THR A 190 -34.77 31.10 9.60
C THR A 190 -33.29 31.09 9.99
N VAL A 191 -32.95 30.61 11.18
CA VAL A 191 -31.56 30.55 11.66
C VAL A 191 -31.16 29.11 11.93
N SER A 192 -30.04 28.69 11.35
CA SER A 192 -29.50 27.33 11.50
C SER A 192 -28.10 27.34 12.10
N LEU A 193 -27.85 26.39 12.99
CA LEU A 193 -26.53 26.13 13.55
C LEU A 193 -25.88 24.90 12.90
N ALA A 194 -24.59 24.98 12.59
CA ALA A 194 -23.82 23.84 12.10
C ALA A 194 -22.31 23.95 12.39
N PRO A 195 -21.56 22.83 12.34
CA PRO A 195 -20.11 22.82 12.53
C PRO A 195 -19.29 23.56 11.45
N SER A 196 -19.91 23.93 10.33
CA SER A 196 -19.27 24.72 9.28
C SER A 196 -20.22 25.80 8.75
N LEU A 197 -19.66 26.95 8.36
CA LEU A 197 -20.43 28.06 7.81
C LEU A 197 -21.21 27.66 6.55
N ALA A 198 -20.62 26.82 5.70
CA ALA A 198 -21.27 26.31 4.49
C ALA A 198 -22.49 25.44 4.81
N LEU A 199 -22.37 24.55 5.80
CA LEU A 199 -23.49 23.70 6.21
C LEU A 199 -24.59 24.51 6.90
N ALA A 200 -24.24 25.49 7.72
CA ALA A 200 -25.20 26.39 8.35
C ALA A 200 -25.99 27.19 7.30
N ALA A 201 -25.30 27.74 6.29
CA ALA A 201 -25.93 28.47 5.19
C ALA A 201 -26.87 27.60 4.36
N ALA A 202 -26.46 26.36 4.05
CA ALA A 202 -27.28 25.41 3.33
C ALA A 202 -28.56 25.07 4.09
N LYS A 203 -28.46 24.80 5.40
CA LYS A 203 -29.62 24.52 6.26
C LYS A 203 -30.58 25.71 6.37
N ALA A 204 -30.06 26.92 6.57
CA ALA A 204 -30.89 28.11 6.74
C ALA A 204 -31.65 28.46 5.45
N THR A 205 -30.96 28.35 4.30
CA THR A 205 -31.55 28.54 2.98
C THR A 205 -32.60 27.49 2.68
N HIS A 206 -32.34 26.22 3.01
CA HIS A 206 -33.33 25.15 2.84
C HIS A 206 -34.57 25.38 3.71
N ALA A 207 -34.40 25.81 4.96
CA ALA A 207 -35.51 26.16 5.82
C ALA A 207 -36.35 27.32 5.25
N ALA A 208 -35.69 28.35 4.70
CA ALA A 208 -36.37 29.47 4.04
C ALA A 208 -37.12 29.07 2.75
N GLN A 209 -36.66 28.02 2.06
CA GLN A 209 -37.37 27.46 0.90
C GLN A 209 -38.68 26.80 1.31
N ILE A 210 -38.68 26.03 2.40
CA ILE A 210 -39.85 25.27 2.88
C ILE A 210 -40.98 26.18 3.38
N ILE A 211 -40.66 27.21 4.16
CA ILE A 211 -41.68 28.13 4.69
C ILE A 211 -42.31 28.92 3.54
N SER A 212 -43.63 28.92 3.40
CA SER A 212 -44.31 29.52 2.25
C SER A 212 -45.36 30.56 2.64
N PHE A 213 -45.47 31.61 1.84
CA PHE A 213 -46.57 32.57 1.80
C PHE A 213 -46.54 33.30 0.45
N ASP A 214 -47.68 33.83 0.01
CA ASP A 214 -47.78 34.46 -1.30
C ASP A 214 -46.86 35.70 -1.42
N GLY A 215 -46.14 35.77 -2.54
CA GLY A 215 -45.19 36.84 -2.82
C GLY A 215 -43.93 36.89 -1.94
N LYS A 216 -43.56 35.78 -1.28
CA LYS A 216 -42.32 35.62 -0.47
C LYS A 216 -41.04 36.01 -1.25
N GLN A 217 -40.19 36.81 -0.62
CA GLN A 217 -38.86 37.18 -1.12
C GLN A 217 -37.77 36.78 -0.10
N PHE A 218 -36.72 36.08 -0.53
CA PHE A 218 -35.56 35.73 0.30
C PHE A 218 -34.30 35.56 -0.57
N ARG A 219 -33.12 35.49 0.08
CA ARG A 219 -31.82 35.31 -0.59
C ARG A 219 -31.27 33.91 -0.39
N THR A 220 -30.55 33.42 -1.41
CA THR A 220 -29.89 32.10 -1.38
C THR A 220 -28.37 32.21 -1.29
N ASP A 221 -27.82 33.42 -1.20
CA ASP A 221 -26.37 33.70 -1.16
C ASP A 221 -25.89 34.25 0.19
N ILE A 222 -26.71 34.12 1.24
CA ILE A 222 -26.32 34.53 2.59
C ILE A 222 -25.09 33.70 3.03
N ALA A 223 -24.11 34.39 3.63
CA ALA A 223 -22.81 33.83 4.05
C ALA A 223 -21.83 33.39 2.94
N HIS A 224 -22.21 33.42 1.65
CA HIS A 224 -21.33 32.97 0.56
C HIS A 224 -19.97 33.67 0.55
N LYS A 225 -19.94 34.98 0.85
CA LYS A 225 -18.71 35.79 0.96
C LYS A 225 -17.78 35.32 2.08
N GLY A 226 -18.33 34.73 3.15
CA GLY A 226 -17.58 34.22 4.30
C GLY A 226 -17.07 32.78 4.12
N ILE A 227 -17.74 31.96 3.30
CA ILE A 227 -17.45 30.52 3.17
C ILE A 227 -16.01 30.26 2.70
N ALA A 228 -15.57 30.90 1.63
CA ALA A 228 -14.23 30.68 1.07
C ALA A 228 -13.12 30.97 2.10
N ARG A 229 -13.25 32.08 2.85
CA ARG A 229 -12.31 32.43 3.93
C ARG A 229 -12.38 31.47 5.12
N SER A 230 -13.58 31.02 5.47
CA SER A 230 -13.78 30.04 6.54
C SER A 230 -13.10 28.70 6.22
N ILE A 231 -13.12 28.26 4.96
CA ILE A 231 -12.44 27.02 4.52
C ILE A 231 -10.93 27.17 4.68
N LEU A 232 -10.35 28.29 4.25
CA LEU A 232 -8.91 28.54 4.40
C LEU A 232 -8.46 28.67 5.86
N GLN A 233 -9.33 29.17 6.76
CA GLN A 233 -9.02 29.33 8.18
C GLN A 233 -9.26 28.08 9.03
N ASN A 234 -10.27 27.28 8.71
CA ASN A 234 -10.78 26.18 9.57
C ASN A 234 -10.90 24.82 8.84
N GLY A 235 -10.35 24.68 7.64
CA GLY A 235 -10.34 23.41 6.89
C GLY A 235 -9.58 22.31 7.64
N GLN A 236 -10.14 21.10 7.65
CA GLN A 236 -9.63 19.98 8.48
C GLN A 236 -8.76 18.96 7.72
N LEU A 237 -8.74 19.01 6.39
CA LEU A 237 -7.91 18.10 5.59
C LEU A 237 -6.44 18.53 5.69
N THR A 238 -5.60 17.64 6.18
CA THR A 238 -4.16 17.84 6.32
C THR A 238 -3.39 16.74 5.60
N TYR A 239 -2.13 17.02 5.24
CA TYR A 239 -1.25 15.99 4.70
C TYR A 239 -1.08 14.80 5.67
N LYS A 240 -1.08 15.09 6.99
CA LYS A 240 -1.09 14.07 8.05
C LYS A 240 -2.35 13.18 8.01
N SER A 241 -3.51 13.76 7.70
CA SER A 241 -4.75 12.97 7.51
C SER A 241 -4.74 12.07 6.26
N SER A 242 -3.79 12.28 5.34
CA SER A 242 -3.53 11.39 4.20
C SER A 242 -2.55 10.25 4.54
N GLY A 243 -2.12 10.12 5.81
CA GLY A 243 -1.30 9.02 6.29
C GLY A 243 0.20 9.27 6.32
N VAL A 244 0.67 10.51 6.11
CA VAL A 244 2.11 10.86 6.10
C VAL A 244 2.47 11.68 7.35
N ASP A 245 3.41 11.20 8.18
CA ASP A 245 3.76 11.86 9.44
C ASP A 245 5.19 12.42 9.46
N ILE A 246 5.29 13.74 9.29
CA ILE A 246 6.57 14.47 9.26
C ILE A 246 7.33 14.33 10.59
N GLU A 247 6.64 14.28 11.74
CA GLU A 247 7.28 14.15 13.08
C GLU A 247 7.99 12.80 13.24
N THR A 248 7.46 11.75 12.60
CA THR A 248 8.07 10.41 12.60
C THR A 248 9.35 10.41 11.75
N GLY A 249 9.37 11.15 10.64
CA GLY A 249 10.56 11.39 9.83
C GLY A 249 11.69 12.07 10.62
N ASP A 250 11.39 13.15 11.35
CA ASP A 250 12.38 13.87 12.17
C ASP A 250 12.97 13.00 13.29
N SER A 251 12.14 12.12 13.86
CA SER A 251 12.55 11.16 14.87
C SER A 251 13.54 10.13 14.30
N LEU A 252 13.30 9.64 13.08
CA LEU A 252 14.24 8.76 12.38
C LEU A 252 15.56 9.47 12.08
N VAL A 253 15.53 10.70 11.55
CA VAL A 253 16.74 11.50 11.27
C VAL A 253 17.60 11.64 12.53
N SER A 254 16.98 11.90 13.67
CA SER A 254 17.67 12.01 14.95
C SER A 254 18.33 10.71 15.39
N ALA A 255 17.69 9.56 15.17
CA ALA A 255 18.23 8.24 15.48
C ALA A 255 19.41 7.84 14.58
N ILE A 256 19.41 8.27 13.30
CA ILE A 256 20.41 7.82 12.31
C ILE A 256 21.63 8.72 12.18
N LYS A 257 21.58 9.96 12.69
CA LYS A 257 22.72 10.89 12.69
C LYS A 257 24.03 10.27 13.21
N PRO A 258 24.06 9.58 14.37
CA PRO A 258 25.28 8.90 14.85
C PRO A 258 25.73 7.75 13.95
N ILE A 259 24.77 7.02 13.37
CA ILE A 259 25.02 5.86 12.50
C ILE A 259 25.71 6.32 11.21
N SER A 260 25.23 7.38 10.59
CA SER A 260 25.86 8.00 9.41
C SER A 260 27.21 8.62 9.74
N TYR A 261 27.32 9.39 10.84
CA TYR A 261 28.58 10.02 11.24
C TYR A 261 29.72 9.00 11.38
N SER A 262 29.41 7.80 11.86
CA SER A 262 30.40 6.72 12.00
C SER A 262 30.98 6.19 10.67
N THR A 263 30.46 6.62 9.51
CA THR A 263 30.95 6.26 8.18
C THR A 263 31.85 7.34 7.55
N GLN A 264 32.11 8.45 8.26
CA GLN A 264 32.88 9.56 7.71
C GLN A 264 34.28 9.13 7.23
N ARG A 265 34.72 9.76 6.15
CA ARG A 265 36.06 9.63 5.58
C ARG A 265 36.60 11.00 5.19
N LEU A 266 37.88 11.05 4.80
CA LEU A 266 38.45 12.24 4.18
C LEU A 266 37.64 12.63 2.93
N GLY A 267 37.24 13.90 2.88
CA GLY A 267 36.34 14.47 1.87
C GLY A 267 34.90 14.64 2.35
N SER A 268 34.42 13.90 3.35
CA SER A 268 33.06 14.07 3.88
C SER A 268 32.87 15.45 4.53
N MET A 269 31.83 16.19 4.14
CA MET A 269 31.51 17.51 4.69
C MET A 269 30.08 17.56 5.23
N GLY A 270 29.93 18.06 6.46
CA GLY A 270 28.63 18.25 7.11
C GLY A 270 28.05 16.99 7.77
N SER A 271 26.78 17.08 8.15
CA SER A 271 25.99 16.00 8.78
C SER A 271 24.66 15.81 8.06
N ILE A 272 24.08 14.60 8.14
CA ILE A 272 22.73 14.30 7.63
C ILE A 272 21.69 15.24 8.27
N GLY A 273 20.71 15.66 7.47
CA GLY A 273 19.62 16.58 7.85
C GLY A 273 19.75 17.99 7.26
N SER A 274 20.73 18.23 6.38
CA SER A 274 20.83 19.43 5.54
C SER A 274 20.22 19.19 4.15
N PHE A 275 20.05 20.23 3.34
CA PHE A 275 19.51 20.14 1.96
C PHE A 275 20.28 19.17 1.04
N GLY A 276 21.53 18.83 1.36
CA GLY A 276 22.30 17.84 0.62
C GLY A 276 23.57 17.40 1.34
N GLY A 277 24.09 16.24 0.95
CA GLY A 277 25.42 15.78 1.36
C GLY A 277 26.51 16.45 0.50
N LEU A 278 27.59 16.90 1.13
CA LEU A 278 28.72 17.53 0.46
C LEU A 278 29.96 16.65 0.55
N PHE A 279 30.74 16.58 -0.53
CA PHE A 279 31.96 15.78 -0.57
C PHE A 279 33.09 16.50 -1.33
N ASP A 280 34.20 16.77 -0.64
CA ASP A 280 35.42 17.35 -1.23
C ASP A 280 36.33 16.26 -1.80
N ILE A 281 36.29 16.13 -3.12
CA ILE A 281 37.06 15.14 -3.87
C ILE A 281 38.57 15.44 -3.82
N LYS A 282 38.96 16.72 -3.74
CA LYS A 282 40.36 17.12 -3.64
C LYS A 282 40.93 16.75 -2.27
N ALA A 283 40.18 16.99 -1.20
CA ALA A 283 40.54 16.55 0.15
C ALA A 283 40.61 15.02 0.28
N ALA A 284 39.85 14.28 -0.54
CA ALA A 284 39.95 12.83 -0.65
C ALA A 284 41.20 12.32 -1.40
N GLY A 285 42.03 13.23 -1.94
CA GLY A 285 43.35 12.91 -2.50
C GLY A 285 43.42 12.78 -4.02
N TYR A 286 42.35 13.10 -4.75
CA TYR A 286 42.31 13.00 -6.21
C TYR A 286 42.82 14.27 -6.90
N LYS A 287 43.45 14.09 -8.08
CA LYS A 287 44.02 15.20 -8.87
C LYS A 287 43.20 15.52 -10.12
N ASP A 288 42.94 14.54 -10.98
CA ASP A 288 42.07 14.66 -12.16
C ASP A 288 41.02 13.53 -12.16
N PRO A 289 40.06 13.59 -11.22
CA PRO A 289 39.09 12.52 -11.04
C PRO A 289 38.00 12.53 -12.12
N ILE A 290 37.60 11.33 -12.54
CA ILE A 290 36.29 11.06 -13.11
C ILE A 290 35.40 10.48 -12.01
N LEU A 291 34.19 11.01 -11.89
CA LEU A 291 33.17 10.46 -11.00
C LEU A 291 32.40 9.34 -11.70
N VAL A 292 32.21 8.25 -10.98
CA VAL A 292 31.43 7.09 -11.42
C VAL A 292 30.29 6.88 -10.44
N SER A 293 29.07 7.00 -10.92
CA SER A 293 27.87 6.74 -10.13
C SER A 293 27.25 5.39 -10.49
N GLY A 294 26.74 4.68 -9.49
CA GLY A 294 25.94 3.47 -9.66
C GLY A 294 24.71 3.52 -8.77
N THR A 295 23.59 3.00 -9.28
CA THR A 295 22.36 2.85 -8.50
C THR A 295 21.81 1.45 -8.67
N ASP A 296 21.35 0.86 -7.57
CA ASP A 296 20.74 -0.45 -7.56
C ASP A 296 19.81 -0.61 -6.35
N GLY A 297 18.96 -1.63 -6.41
CA GLY A 297 18.13 -2.07 -5.30
C GLY A 297 18.58 -3.42 -4.72
N VAL A 298 17.94 -3.85 -3.64
CA VAL A 298 18.16 -5.21 -3.10
C VAL A 298 17.40 -6.27 -3.93
N GLY A 299 16.25 -5.91 -4.50
CA GLY A 299 15.40 -6.81 -5.26
C GLY A 299 14.62 -7.80 -4.40
N THR A 300 14.23 -8.95 -4.98
CA THR A 300 13.27 -9.88 -4.35
C THR A 300 13.80 -10.64 -3.12
N LYS A 301 15.07 -10.42 -2.74
CA LYS A 301 15.63 -10.85 -1.45
C LYS A 301 14.91 -10.17 -0.27
N LEU A 302 14.37 -8.96 -0.45
CA LEU A 302 13.57 -8.26 0.56
C LEU A 302 12.36 -9.08 1.03
N LYS A 303 11.72 -9.83 0.14
CA LYS A 303 10.58 -10.70 0.54
C LYS A 303 10.99 -11.78 1.54
N ILE A 304 12.23 -12.27 1.47
CA ILE A 304 12.75 -13.22 2.47
C ILE A 304 13.03 -12.50 3.79
N ALA A 305 13.59 -11.29 3.73
CA ALA A 305 13.83 -10.47 4.92
C ALA A 305 12.54 -10.18 5.70
N PHE A 306 11.44 -9.90 5.01
CA PHE A 306 10.12 -9.69 5.62
C PHE A 306 9.60 -10.98 6.26
N GLU A 307 9.61 -12.09 5.52
CA GLU A 307 9.13 -13.38 6.02
C GLU A 307 9.96 -13.89 7.22
N CYS A 308 11.25 -13.54 7.30
CA CYS A 308 12.14 -13.88 8.41
C CYS A 308 12.18 -12.83 9.53
N LYS A 309 11.62 -11.63 9.33
CA LYS A 309 11.74 -10.46 10.22
C LYS A 309 13.20 -10.10 10.53
N LYS A 310 14.08 -10.14 9.53
CA LYS A 310 15.52 -9.84 9.63
C LYS A 310 15.91 -8.76 8.63
N HIS A 311 16.16 -7.54 9.11
CA HIS A 311 16.34 -6.35 8.28
C HIS A 311 17.73 -5.71 8.41
N ASP A 312 18.56 -6.18 9.35
CA ASP A 312 19.85 -5.59 9.72
C ASP A 312 21.00 -5.91 8.74
N THR A 313 20.77 -6.83 7.80
CA THR A 313 21.74 -7.25 6.79
C THR A 313 21.43 -6.75 5.38
N VAL A 314 20.15 -6.50 5.04
CA VAL A 314 19.78 -6.11 3.66
C VAL A 314 20.33 -4.74 3.25
N GLY A 315 20.64 -3.87 4.20
CA GLY A 315 21.38 -2.63 3.93
C GLY A 315 22.82 -2.88 3.45
N ILE A 316 23.45 -3.98 3.88
CA ILE A 316 24.78 -4.38 3.38
C ILE A 316 24.66 -4.86 1.93
N ASP A 317 23.61 -5.63 1.61
CA ASP A 317 23.30 -6.04 0.23
C ASP A 317 23.14 -4.82 -0.68
N LEU A 318 22.34 -3.84 -0.26
CA LEU A 318 22.10 -2.61 -1.01
C LEU A 318 23.40 -1.88 -1.36
N VAL A 319 24.27 -1.68 -0.37
CA VAL A 319 25.57 -1.03 -0.59
C VAL A 319 26.44 -1.87 -1.50
N ALA A 320 26.52 -3.18 -1.27
CA ALA A 320 27.38 -4.08 -2.03
C ALA A 320 27.04 -4.10 -3.53
N MET A 321 25.75 -4.12 -3.86
CA MET A 321 25.29 -4.08 -5.25
C MET A 321 25.81 -2.84 -5.97
N CYS A 322 25.66 -1.66 -5.37
CA CYS A 322 26.10 -0.41 -5.99
C CYS A 322 27.62 -0.25 -6.03
N VAL A 323 28.31 -0.49 -4.90
CA VAL A 323 29.75 -0.19 -4.79
C VAL A 323 30.61 -1.14 -5.61
N ASN A 324 30.20 -2.41 -5.77
CA ASN A 324 30.91 -3.36 -6.61
C ASN A 324 30.76 -3.02 -8.11
N ASP A 325 29.65 -2.41 -8.52
CA ASP A 325 29.47 -1.93 -9.90
C ASP A 325 30.31 -0.68 -10.20
N VAL A 326 30.46 0.20 -9.21
CA VAL A 326 31.39 1.34 -9.28
C VAL A 326 32.84 0.84 -9.47
N LEU A 327 33.24 -0.25 -8.79
CA LEU A 327 34.56 -0.87 -8.98
C LEU A 327 34.80 -1.39 -10.40
N ALA A 328 33.77 -1.73 -11.16
CA ALA A 328 33.92 -2.20 -12.54
C ALA A 328 34.54 -1.14 -13.47
N HIS A 329 34.46 0.13 -13.08
CA HIS A 329 35.10 1.24 -13.77
C HIS A 329 36.48 1.60 -13.19
N GLY A 330 36.98 0.83 -12.21
CA GLY A 330 38.22 1.13 -11.49
C GLY A 330 38.07 2.21 -10.41
N ALA A 331 36.85 2.67 -10.15
CA ALA A 331 36.57 3.75 -9.21
C ALA A 331 36.48 3.26 -7.76
N GLU A 332 37.07 4.01 -6.84
CA GLU A 332 36.88 3.81 -5.41
C GLU A 332 35.60 4.51 -4.95
N PRO A 333 34.65 3.82 -4.30
CA PRO A 333 33.47 4.43 -3.70
C PRO A 333 33.85 5.50 -2.66
N LEU A 334 33.31 6.71 -2.81
CA LEU A 334 33.54 7.85 -1.92
C LEU A 334 32.38 8.05 -0.97
N PHE A 335 31.16 8.11 -1.49
CA PHE A 335 29.96 8.31 -0.70
C PHE A 335 28.77 7.51 -1.22
N PHE A 336 27.77 7.39 -0.35
CA PHE A 336 26.54 6.64 -0.56
C PHE A 336 25.33 7.47 -0.16
N LEU A 337 24.22 7.29 -0.88
CA LEU A 337 22.89 7.73 -0.48
C LEU A 337 21.90 6.59 -0.56
N ASP A 338 20.84 6.64 0.24
CA ASP A 338 19.75 5.67 0.23
C ASP A 338 18.38 6.32 0.07
N TYR A 339 17.43 5.56 -0.49
CA TYR A 339 16.02 5.91 -0.55
C TYR A 339 15.21 4.75 0.03
N PHE A 340 14.49 5.02 1.12
CA PHE A 340 13.65 4.07 1.83
C PHE A 340 12.18 4.41 1.59
N ALA A 341 11.44 3.53 0.92
CA ALA A 341 10.02 3.70 0.65
C ALA A 341 9.20 2.64 1.38
N CYS A 342 8.10 2.99 2.02
CA CYS A 342 7.25 2.05 2.76
C CYS A 342 5.78 2.47 2.79
N ASN A 343 4.88 1.59 3.23
CA ASN A 343 3.49 1.95 3.47
C ASN A 343 3.38 2.93 4.65
N LYS A 344 3.91 2.50 5.80
CA LYS A 344 3.97 3.25 7.05
C LYS A 344 5.32 3.06 7.70
N LEU A 345 5.91 4.15 8.18
CA LEU A 345 7.26 4.15 8.71
C LEU A 345 7.31 3.43 10.07
N ASN A 346 8.06 2.32 10.11
CA ASN A 346 8.46 1.66 11.35
C ASN A 346 9.90 2.03 11.69
N ILE A 347 10.07 2.87 12.71
CA ILE A 347 11.39 3.40 13.12
C ILE A 347 12.39 2.28 13.41
N LYS A 348 11.97 1.17 14.04
CA LYS A 348 12.87 0.06 14.36
C LYS A 348 13.40 -0.61 13.09
N ILE A 349 12.51 -0.95 12.16
CA ILE A 349 12.88 -1.59 10.89
C ILE A 349 13.78 -0.66 10.07
N ALA A 350 13.41 0.61 9.93
CA ALA A 350 14.22 1.60 9.21
C ALA A 350 15.61 1.75 9.83
N THR A 351 15.70 1.80 11.17
CA THR A 351 16.98 1.86 11.89
C THR A 351 17.83 0.60 11.66
N ASP A 352 17.24 -0.59 11.66
CA ASP A 352 17.96 -1.85 11.38
C ASP A 352 18.54 -1.83 9.95
N VAL A 353 17.73 -1.42 8.96
CA VAL A 353 18.19 -1.28 7.56
C VAL A 353 19.34 -0.29 7.45
N ILE A 354 19.20 0.91 8.02
CA ILE A 354 20.22 1.97 7.95
C ILE A 354 21.50 1.56 8.69
N ASN A 355 21.39 0.80 9.78
CA ASN A 355 22.55 0.15 10.42
C ASN A 355 23.25 -0.82 9.46
N GLY A 356 22.50 -1.60 8.69
CA GLY A 356 23.03 -2.44 7.61
C GLY A 356 23.76 -1.61 6.56
N ILE A 357 23.17 -0.51 6.09
CA ILE A 357 23.77 0.41 5.11
C ILE A 357 25.08 0.99 5.65
N SER A 358 25.09 1.47 6.89
CA SER A 358 26.30 2.01 7.54
C SER A 358 27.41 0.96 7.69
N LYS A 359 27.07 -0.27 8.08
CA LYS A 359 28.01 -1.41 8.09
C LYS A 359 28.57 -1.68 6.70
N GLY A 360 27.72 -1.64 5.66
CA GLY A 360 28.12 -1.76 4.26
C GLY A 360 29.10 -0.66 3.84
N CYS A 361 28.77 0.60 4.13
CA CYS A 361 29.59 1.78 3.83
C CYS A 361 30.98 1.68 4.48
N LYS A 362 31.05 1.28 5.76
CA LYS A 362 32.34 1.04 6.46
C LYS A 362 33.19 -0.07 5.84
N LYS A 363 32.54 -1.14 5.35
CA LYS A 363 33.22 -2.23 4.63
C LYS A 363 33.73 -1.74 3.27
N ALA A 364 32.95 -0.94 2.56
CA ALA A 364 33.32 -0.32 1.29
C ALA A 364 34.36 0.81 1.45
N GLY A 365 34.45 1.45 2.62
CA GLY A 365 35.26 2.63 2.83
C GLY A 365 34.63 3.91 2.27
N CYS A 366 33.31 3.96 2.07
CA CYS A 366 32.58 5.17 1.67
C CYS A 366 31.77 5.75 2.83
N SER A 367 31.35 7.01 2.69
CA SER A 367 30.54 7.72 3.67
C SER A 367 29.08 7.78 3.28
N LEU A 368 28.17 7.47 4.21
CA LEU A 368 26.73 7.69 4.05
C LEU A 368 26.42 9.17 4.32
N ILE A 369 26.25 9.95 3.26
CA ILE A 369 26.17 11.43 3.35
C ILE A 369 24.74 11.98 3.27
N GLY A 370 23.76 11.13 2.95
CA GLY A 370 22.36 11.53 2.86
C GLY A 370 21.46 10.33 2.53
N GLY A 371 20.16 10.56 2.63
CA GLY A 371 19.14 9.60 2.25
C GLY A 371 17.75 10.22 2.41
N GLU A 372 16.73 9.52 1.95
CA GLU A 372 15.34 9.99 2.00
C GLU A 372 14.40 8.86 2.45
N THR A 373 13.35 9.21 3.18
CA THR A 373 12.34 8.26 3.67
C THR A 373 10.94 8.71 3.25
N ALA A 374 10.24 7.85 2.51
CA ALA A 374 8.92 8.14 1.97
C ALA A 374 7.86 7.15 2.50
N GLU A 375 6.79 7.70 3.09
CA GLU A 375 5.56 6.97 3.41
C GLU A 375 4.57 7.10 2.24
N MET A 376 4.20 5.97 1.65
CA MET A 376 3.31 5.88 0.49
C MET A 376 2.27 4.76 0.71
N PRO A 377 1.26 4.99 1.58
CA PRO A 377 0.31 3.97 2.04
C PRO A 377 -0.54 3.34 0.93
N ASP A 378 -0.81 4.08 -0.16
CA ASP A 378 -1.57 3.58 -1.31
C ASP A 378 -0.72 2.79 -2.33
N MET A 379 0.62 2.87 -2.23
CA MET A 379 1.55 2.21 -3.16
C MET A 379 2.10 0.89 -2.60
N TYR A 380 2.48 0.88 -1.32
CA TYR A 380 3.04 -0.28 -0.65
C TYR A 380 1.99 -0.94 0.24
N SER A 381 2.05 -2.26 0.42
CA SER A 381 1.10 -3.01 1.26
C SER A 381 1.74 -3.47 2.56
N ASN A 382 0.99 -3.44 3.66
CA ASN A 382 1.41 -3.98 4.96
C ASN A 382 2.74 -3.36 5.46
N GLU A 383 3.67 -4.20 5.93
CA GLU A 383 5.02 -3.81 6.38
C GLU A 383 6.07 -3.89 5.25
N ASP A 384 5.64 -3.99 3.99
CA ASP A 384 6.57 -3.99 2.85
C ASP A 384 7.29 -2.62 2.77
N TYR A 385 8.59 -2.67 2.50
CA TYR A 385 9.38 -1.51 2.11
C TYR A 385 10.25 -1.82 0.89
N ASP A 386 10.73 -0.80 0.21
CA ASP A 386 11.70 -0.92 -0.87
C ASP A 386 12.90 -0.01 -0.64
N LEU A 387 14.04 -0.42 -1.17
CA LEU A 387 15.32 0.24 -0.97
C LEU A 387 15.98 0.50 -2.31
N ALA A 388 16.37 1.75 -2.54
CA ALA A 388 17.29 2.12 -3.60
C ALA A 388 18.55 2.73 -3.01
N GLY A 389 19.70 2.37 -3.59
CA GLY A 389 21.02 2.81 -3.18
C GLY A 389 21.69 3.58 -4.29
N PHE A 390 22.56 4.51 -3.92
CA PHE A 390 23.29 5.37 -4.84
C PHE A 390 24.73 5.49 -4.36
N ALA A 391 25.66 4.84 -5.06
CA ALA A 391 27.09 4.97 -4.79
C ALA A 391 27.71 5.95 -5.78
N VAL A 392 28.58 6.83 -5.30
CA VAL A 392 29.46 7.64 -6.14
C VAL A 392 30.90 7.37 -5.75
N GLY A 393 31.70 6.96 -6.73
CA GLY A 393 33.14 6.77 -6.59
C GLY A 393 33.94 7.68 -7.50
N ALA A 394 35.25 7.66 -7.32
CA ALA A 394 36.18 8.40 -8.17
C ALA A 394 37.35 7.52 -8.63
N VAL A 395 37.79 7.77 -9.86
CA VAL A 395 38.95 7.16 -10.49
C VAL A 395 39.78 8.26 -11.16
N GLU A 396 41.10 8.15 -11.15
CA GLU A 396 41.94 9.02 -11.97
C GLU A 396 41.69 8.71 -13.45
N ARG A 397 41.59 9.75 -14.29
CA ARG A 397 41.24 9.63 -15.72
C ARG A 397 41.98 8.52 -16.48
N ASN A 398 43.27 8.33 -16.18
CA ASN A 398 44.14 7.37 -16.85
C ASN A 398 44.01 5.92 -16.34
N ASN A 399 43.22 5.69 -15.28
CA ASN A 399 43.04 4.38 -14.63
C ASN A 399 41.64 3.79 -14.87
N LEU A 400 40.85 4.38 -15.78
CA LEU A 400 39.49 3.92 -16.08
C LEU A 400 39.50 2.48 -16.62
N LEU A 401 38.58 1.66 -16.11
CA LEU A 401 38.31 0.31 -16.59
C LEU A 401 36.94 0.23 -17.30
N PRO A 402 36.71 -0.78 -18.15
CA PRO A 402 37.67 -1.73 -18.69
C PRO A 402 38.60 -1.09 -19.75
N ARG A 403 39.88 -1.48 -19.76
CA ARG A 403 40.83 -1.17 -20.83
C ARG A 403 40.68 -2.17 -21.97
N ILE A 404 39.56 -2.07 -22.68
CA ILE A 404 39.13 -3.05 -23.69
C ILE A 404 40.22 -3.35 -24.72
N ASN A 405 40.93 -2.32 -25.19
CA ASN A 405 41.97 -2.46 -26.21
C ASN A 405 43.22 -3.21 -25.73
N ASP A 406 43.43 -3.32 -24.41
CA ASP A 406 44.58 -4.02 -23.84
C ASP A 406 44.32 -5.53 -23.67
N ILE A 407 43.05 -5.95 -23.76
CA ILE A 407 42.64 -7.35 -23.57
C ILE A 407 42.97 -8.15 -24.83
N LYS A 408 43.71 -9.24 -24.64
CA LYS A 408 44.17 -10.12 -25.72
C LYS A 408 44.01 -11.60 -25.35
N GLU A 409 44.04 -12.43 -26.37
CA GLU A 409 44.10 -13.88 -26.21
C GLU A 409 45.25 -14.29 -25.28
N GLY A 410 44.97 -15.23 -24.37
CA GLY A 410 45.91 -15.69 -23.35
C GLY A 410 45.96 -14.86 -22.07
N ASP A 411 45.24 -13.74 -21.98
CA ASP A 411 45.07 -13.04 -20.69
C ASP A 411 44.35 -13.92 -19.67
N ILE A 412 44.69 -13.77 -18.39
CA ILE A 412 44.22 -14.61 -17.30
C ILE A 412 42.94 -14.05 -16.68
N ILE A 413 41.99 -14.95 -16.39
CA ILE A 413 40.79 -14.66 -15.61
C ILE A 413 40.99 -15.11 -14.17
N ILE A 414 40.91 -14.16 -13.25
CA ILE A 414 40.95 -14.39 -11.80
C ILE A 414 39.53 -14.21 -11.26
N GLY A 415 39.00 -15.23 -10.59
CA GLY A 415 37.69 -15.19 -9.92
C GLY A 415 37.83 -14.94 -8.42
N LEU A 416 36.92 -14.13 -7.89
CA LEU A 416 36.76 -13.87 -6.46
C LEU A 416 35.52 -14.61 -5.93
N PRO A 417 35.64 -15.40 -4.84
CA PRO A 417 34.52 -16.14 -4.28
C PRO A 417 33.36 -15.23 -3.84
N SER A 418 32.12 -15.65 -4.13
CA SER A 418 30.91 -15.08 -3.54
C SER A 418 30.67 -15.61 -2.11
N SER A 419 29.83 -14.92 -1.35
CA SER A 419 29.35 -15.38 -0.04
C SER A 419 28.15 -16.34 -0.15
N GLY A 420 27.58 -16.48 -1.35
CA GLY A 420 26.36 -17.23 -1.60
C GLY A 420 25.68 -16.70 -2.86
N LEU A 421 24.34 -16.58 -2.83
CA LEU A 421 23.54 -16.05 -3.94
C LEU A 421 23.71 -14.55 -4.18
N HIS A 422 24.25 -13.83 -3.20
CA HIS A 422 24.27 -12.36 -3.17
C HIS A 422 22.86 -11.76 -3.17
N SER A 423 22.50 -10.89 -4.13
CA SER A 423 21.18 -10.26 -4.22
C SER A 423 20.40 -10.62 -5.49
N ASN A 424 20.78 -11.70 -6.18
CA ASN A 424 20.21 -12.09 -7.49
C ASN A 424 19.60 -13.49 -7.48
N GLY A 425 18.62 -13.73 -8.36
CA GLY A 425 17.97 -15.05 -8.53
C GLY A 425 16.94 -15.42 -7.46
N PHE A 426 16.63 -14.52 -6.52
CA PHE A 426 15.75 -14.81 -5.38
C PHE A 426 14.30 -15.16 -5.75
N SER A 427 13.80 -14.66 -6.88
CA SER A 427 12.48 -15.06 -7.40
C SER A 427 12.42 -16.56 -7.71
N LEU A 428 13.49 -17.11 -8.32
CA LEU A 428 13.60 -18.53 -8.63
C LEU A 428 13.82 -19.35 -7.35
N VAL A 429 14.66 -18.87 -6.43
CA VAL A 429 14.88 -19.51 -5.11
C VAL A 429 13.58 -19.66 -4.33
N ARG A 430 12.75 -18.62 -4.26
CA ARG A 430 11.44 -18.67 -3.59
C ARG A 430 10.49 -19.68 -4.25
N LYS A 431 10.51 -19.79 -5.58
CA LYS A 431 9.74 -20.82 -6.30
C LYS A 431 10.22 -22.22 -5.93
N ILE A 432 11.52 -22.45 -5.87
CA ILE A 432 12.12 -23.74 -5.52
C ILE A 432 11.81 -24.12 -4.07
N LEU A 433 11.84 -23.18 -3.13
CA LEU A 433 11.44 -23.45 -1.74
C LEU A 433 9.98 -23.90 -1.62
N LYS A 434 9.07 -23.31 -2.42
CA LYS A 434 7.67 -23.74 -2.49
C LYS A 434 7.55 -25.16 -3.03
N ILE A 435 8.29 -25.51 -4.10
CA ILE A 435 8.34 -26.87 -4.66
C ILE A 435 8.89 -27.86 -3.62
N ALA A 436 9.95 -27.46 -2.91
CA ALA A 436 10.58 -28.25 -1.87
C ALA A 436 9.69 -28.44 -0.62
N ASN A 437 8.62 -27.64 -0.50
CA ASN A 437 7.79 -27.49 0.68
C ASN A 437 8.61 -27.22 1.95
N LYS A 438 9.51 -26.23 1.89
CA LYS A 438 10.39 -25.82 2.99
C LYS A 438 10.01 -24.44 3.52
N LYS A 439 10.11 -24.27 4.84
CA LYS A 439 9.94 -23.00 5.54
C LYS A 439 11.32 -22.37 5.76
N TYR A 440 11.42 -21.04 5.85
CA TYR A 440 12.72 -20.39 6.10
C TYR A 440 13.33 -20.75 7.46
N THR A 441 12.51 -21.16 8.41
CA THR A 441 12.94 -21.61 9.75
C THR A 441 13.52 -23.02 9.75
N ASP A 442 13.35 -23.80 8.67
CA ASP A 442 13.91 -25.14 8.58
C ASP A 442 15.45 -25.04 8.49
N ILE A 443 16.15 -26.04 9.05
CA ILE A 443 17.60 -26.17 8.84
C ILE A 443 17.88 -26.36 7.34
N ALA A 444 18.80 -25.57 6.81
CA ALA A 444 19.16 -25.63 5.41
C ALA A 444 19.88 -26.95 5.11
N PRO A 445 19.39 -27.79 4.18
CA PRO A 445 20.07 -29.03 3.80
C PRO A 445 21.47 -28.82 3.22
N PHE A 446 21.75 -27.60 2.78
CA PHE A 446 23.00 -27.15 2.18
C PHE A 446 23.87 -26.32 3.13
N SER A 447 23.46 -26.13 4.38
CA SER A 447 24.25 -25.40 5.38
C SER A 447 25.37 -26.29 5.92
N GLU A 448 26.60 -25.76 5.94
CA GLU A 448 27.76 -26.42 6.57
C GLU A 448 27.75 -26.26 8.11
N ASN A 449 26.97 -25.32 8.66
CA ASN A 449 26.98 -24.93 10.09
C ASN A 449 25.60 -25.01 10.79
N ASN A 450 24.71 -25.90 10.35
CA ASN A 450 23.32 -26.01 10.84
C ASN A 450 22.53 -24.69 10.94
N ARG A 451 22.75 -23.76 10.00
CA ARG A 451 21.96 -22.53 9.86
C ARG A 451 20.60 -22.83 9.25
N THR A 452 19.63 -21.95 9.52
CA THR A 452 18.32 -22.04 8.87
C THR A 452 18.41 -21.64 7.40
N ILE A 453 17.41 -22.04 6.60
CA ILE A 453 17.29 -21.60 5.19
C ILE A 453 17.26 -20.07 5.11
N GLY A 454 16.51 -19.42 5.99
CA GLY A 454 16.46 -17.96 6.07
C GLY A 454 17.83 -17.34 6.32
N ASP A 455 18.61 -17.91 7.24
CA ASP A 455 19.96 -17.41 7.56
C ASP A 455 20.93 -17.54 6.39
N GLU A 456 20.97 -18.68 5.70
CA GLU A 456 21.85 -18.89 4.54
C GLU A 456 21.44 -17.99 3.36
N LEU A 457 20.13 -17.80 3.14
CA LEU A 457 19.62 -16.96 2.07
C LEU A 457 19.81 -15.46 2.35
N LEU A 458 19.81 -15.05 3.61
CA LEU A 458 20.07 -13.68 4.05
C LEU A 458 21.55 -13.40 4.33
N GLU A 459 22.45 -14.33 3.99
CA GLU A 459 23.90 -14.06 4.01
C GLU A 459 24.18 -12.82 3.13
N PRO A 460 24.83 -11.77 3.67
CA PRO A 460 25.04 -10.53 2.94
C PRO A 460 25.92 -10.72 1.70
N THR A 461 25.64 -9.93 0.66
CA THR A 461 26.48 -9.79 -0.52
C THR A 461 27.87 -9.32 -0.11
N LYS A 462 28.89 -9.93 -0.71
CA LYS A 462 30.29 -9.61 -0.40
C LYS A 462 30.68 -8.27 -1.01
N ILE A 463 31.32 -7.41 -0.22
CA ILE A 463 31.84 -6.12 -0.68
C ILE A 463 33.33 -6.30 -0.97
N TYR A 464 33.74 -6.12 -2.24
CA TYR A 464 35.11 -6.41 -2.69
C TYR A 464 36.07 -5.22 -2.58
N VAL A 465 35.55 -4.02 -2.31
CA VAL A 465 36.29 -2.75 -2.43
C VAL A 465 37.68 -2.78 -1.78
N LYS A 466 37.76 -3.07 -0.48
CA LYS A 466 39.03 -3.07 0.26
C LYS A 466 40.04 -4.08 -0.28
N GLY A 467 39.55 -5.24 -0.73
CA GLY A 467 40.40 -6.32 -1.23
C GLY A 467 40.91 -6.11 -2.65
N VAL A 468 40.22 -5.30 -3.46
CA VAL A 468 40.59 -5.11 -4.89
C VAL A 468 41.16 -3.74 -5.21
N ILE A 469 40.85 -2.70 -4.43
CA ILE A 469 41.17 -1.32 -4.83
C ILE A 469 42.66 -1.06 -5.02
N SER A 470 43.52 -1.71 -4.22
CA SER A 470 44.97 -1.64 -4.37
C SER A 470 45.43 -2.19 -5.72
N ALA A 471 44.83 -3.29 -6.19
CA ALA A 471 45.09 -3.89 -7.49
C ALA A 471 44.54 -3.02 -8.63
N LEU A 472 43.31 -2.48 -8.49
CA LEU A 472 42.68 -1.63 -9.52
C LEU A 472 43.43 -0.32 -9.75
N ARG A 473 44.11 0.22 -8.72
CA ARG A 473 44.97 1.41 -8.85
C ARG A 473 46.29 1.15 -9.60
N THR A 474 46.63 -0.11 -9.87
CA THR A 474 47.81 -0.46 -10.67
C THR A 474 47.46 -0.55 -12.16
N ASN A 475 48.50 -0.61 -13.00
CA ASN A 475 48.33 -0.90 -14.42
C ASN A 475 48.29 -2.40 -14.74
N PHE A 476 48.14 -3.29 -13.76
CA PHE A 476 48.13 -4.74 -14.00
C PHE A 476 46.73 -5.27 -14.39
N ILE A 477 45.66 -4.63 -13.91
CA ILE A 477 44.27 -5.04 -14.17
C ILE A 477 43.79 -4.40 -15.47
N LYS A 478 43.25 -5.21 -16.37
CA LYS A 478 42.68 -4.76 -17.65
C LYS A 478 41.16 -4.58 -17.57
N ALA A 479 40.49 -5.37 -16.75
CA ALA A 479 39.06 -5.25 -16.51
C ALA A 479 38.66 -5.88 -15.18
N PHE A 480 37.53 -5.41 -14.64
CA PHE A 480 36.83 -5.98 -13.50
C PHE A 480 35.35 -6.15 -13.88
N ALA A 481 34.75 -7.28 -13.54
CA ALA A 481 33.30 -7.47 -13.65
C ALA A 481 32.72 -7.99 -12.35
N HIS A 482 31.68 -7.35 -11.87
CA HIS A 482 30.82 -7.83 -10.81
C HIS A 482 29.82 -8.83 -11.39
N ILE A 483 29.63 -9.99 -10.75
CA ILE A 483 28.75 -11.05 -11.24
C ILE A 483 27.40 -10.95 -10.52
N THR A 484 26.43 -10.33 -11.19
CA THR A 484 25.09 -10.02 -10.66
C THR A 484 23.99 -10.73 -11.47
N GLY A 485 22.85 -10.09 -11.71
CA GLY A 485 21.81 -10.58 -12.60
C GLY A 485 22.38 -10.87 -13.99
N GLY A 486 21.98 -11.99 -14.60
CA GLY A 486 22.60 -12.50 -15.83
C GLY A 486 23.86 -13.34 -15.61
N GLY A 487 24.32 -13.47 -14.36
CA GLY A 487 25.30 -14.46 -13.93
C GLY A 487 26.63 -14.34 -14.66
N ILE A 488 27.33 -15.47 -14.81
CA ILE A 488 28.62 -15.53 -15.50
C ILE A 488 28.45 -15.26 -17.00
N ILE A 489 27.34 -15.72 -17.59
CA ILE A 489 27.12 -15.68 -19.03
C ILE A 489 26.88 -14.27 -19.56
N GLU A 490 26.17 -13.40 -18.83
CA GLU A 490 25.83 -12.06 -19.32
C GLU A 490 26.77 -10.96 -18.82
N ASN A 491 27.40 -11.12 -17.65
CA ASN A 491 28.24 -10.06 -17.08
C ASN A 491 29.65 -10.01 -17.69
N ILE A 492 30.29 -11.16 -17.90
CA ILE A 492 31.65 -11.21 -18.48
C ILE A 492 31.73 -10.60 -19.89
N PRO A 493 30.80 -10.87 -20.83
CA PRO A 493 30.84 -10.28 -22.17
C PRO A 493 30.85 -8.75 -22.21
N ARG A 494 30.36 -8.07 -21.16
CA ARG A 494 30.27 -6.59 -21.09
C ARG A 494 31.65 -5.93 -21.00
N ILE A 495 32.66 -6.66 -20.49
CA ILE A 495 34.02 -6.16 -20.29
C ILE A 495 35.02 -6.69 -21.32
N LEU A 496 34.56 -7.42 -22.35
CA LEU A 496 35.42 -8.02 -23.38
C LEU A 496 35.27 -7.31 -24.73
N PRO A 497 36.34 -7.27 -25.55
CA PRO A 497 36.23 -6.95 -26.97
C PRO A 497 35.18 -7.84 -27.69
N LYS A 498 34.64 -7.33 -28.80
CA LYS A 498 33.58 -8.02 -29.56
C LYS A 498 34.03 -9.37 -30.13
N ASP A 499 35.30 -9.48 -30.50
CA ASP A 499 35.92 -10.67 -31.09
C ASP A 499 36.67 -11.54 -30.07
N MET A 500 36.45 -11.31 -28.77
CA MET A 500 37.04 -12.10 -27.69
C MET A 500 35.96 -12.81 -26.87
N GLY A 501 36.36 -13.95 -26.31
CA GLY A 501 35.59 -14.76 -25.38
C GLY A 501 36.45 -15.25 -24.23
N VAL A 502 35.90 -16.11 -23.36
CA VAL A 502 36.66 -16.74 -22.27
C VAL A 502 36.38 -18.22 -22.15
N ILE A 503 37.39 -18.95 -21.68
CA ILE A 503 37.27 -20.33 -21.24
C ILE A 503 37.52 -20.37 -19.74
N LEU A 504 36.52 -20.83 -18.97
CA LEU A 504 36.59 -21.03 -17.52
C LEU A 504 36.57 -22.54 -17.22
N ASP A 505 37.20 -22.96 -16.12
CA ASP A 505 37.16 -24.35 -15.63
C ASP A 505 36.56 -24.41 -14.22
N ALA A 506 35.34 -24.94 -14.12
CA ALA A 506 34.57 -25.01 -12.87
C ALA A 506 35.23 -25.80 -11.74
N ARG A 507 36.21 -26.65 -12.05
CA ARG A 507 36.99 -27.38 -11.05
C ARG A 507 37.96 -26.48 -10.27
N LYS A 508 38.21 -25.26 -10.76
CA LYS A 508 39.20 -24.32 -10.18
C LYS A 508 38.63 -23.42 -9.07
N TRP A 509 37.32 -23.47 -8.80
CA TRP A 509 36.72 -22.75 -7.68
C TRP A 509 35.70 -23.61 -6.93
N LYS A 510 35.38 -23.21 -5.69
CA LYS A 510 34.36 -23.87 -4.87
C LYS A 510 32.98 -23.36 -5.29
N ILE A 511 32.18 -24.19 -5.94
CA ILE A 511 30.73 -23.96 -6.07
C ILE A 511 30.08 -24.33 -4.73
N GLN A 512 29.44 -23.38 -4.06
CA GLN A 512 28.85 -23.56 -2.73
C GLN A 512 27.67 -24.55 -2.78
N PRO A 513 27.39 -25.31 -1.69
CA PRO A 513 26.37 -26.36 -1.67
C PRO A 513 24.95 -25.90 -2.03
N ILE A 514 24.62 -24.62 -1.80
CA ILE A 514 23.32 -24.03 -2.15
C ILE A 514 23.02 -24.13 -3.65
N PHE A 515 24.00 -23.94 -4.52
CA PHE A 515 23.79 -24.00 -5.98
C PHE A 515 23.47 -25.42 -6.44
N ALA A 516 24.15 -26.42 -5.86
CA ALA A 516 23.84 -27.83 -6.11
C ALA A 516 22.45 -28.19 -5.60
N TRP A 517 22.06 -27.69 -4.42
CA TRP A 517 20.72 -27.93 -3.89
C TRP A 517 19.63 -27.31 -4.78
N LEU A 518 19.81 -26.06 -5.22
CA LEU A 518 18.88 -25.38 -6.13
C LEU A 518 18.77 -26.11 -7.48
N ALA A 519 19.89 -26.53 -8.06
CA ALA A 519 19.90 -27.28 -9.31
C ALA A 519 19.14 -28.63 -9.17
N THR A 520 19.42 -29.37 -8.08
CA THR A 520 18.79 -30.68 -7.84
C THR A 520 17.29 -30.56 -7.56
N VAL A 521 16.88 -29.68 -6.65
CA VAL A 521 15.48 -29.55 -6.24
C VAL A 521 14.63 -28.81 -7.28
N GLY A 522 15.23 -27.84 -7.97
CA GLY A 522 14.56 -27.06 -9.01
C GLY A 522 14.61 -27.67 -10.42
N GLY A 523 15.42 -28.71 -10.65
CA GLY A 523 15.65 -29.27 -11.98
C GLY A 523 16.28 -28.26 -12.95
N ILE A 524 17.19 -27.41 -12.45
CA ILE A 524 17.75 -26.30 -13.23
C ILE A 524 18.91 -26.80 -14.10
N ASN A 525 18.85 -26.53 -15.40
CA ASN A 525 19.93 -26.89 -16.32
C ASN A 525 21.16 -25.96 -16.17
N LYS A 526 22.29 -26.36 -16.77
CA LYS A 526 23.56 -25.62 -16.70
C LYS A 526 23.46 -24.18 -17.20
N GLU A 527 22.80 -23.97 -18.34
CA GLU A 527 22.71 -22.64 -18.96
C GLU A 527 21.98 -21.66 -18.04
N GLU A 528 20.83 -22.09 -17.51
CA GLU A 528 20.04 -21.31 -16.58
C GLU A 528 20.76 -21.10 -15.25
N MET A 529 21.50 -22.10 -14.74
CA MET A 529 22.34 -21.92 -13.54
C MET A 529 23.39 -20.82 -13.73
N LEU A 530 24.12 -20.84 -14.85
CA LEU A 530 25.20 -19.89 -15.13
C LEU A 530 24.69 -18.50 -15.56
N LYS A 531 23.45 -18.41 -16.04
CA LYS A 531 22.76 -17.16 -16.38
C LYS A 531 22.06 -16.51 -15.19
N THR A 532 21.51 -17.29 -14.28
CA THR A 532 20.74 -16.72 -13.16
C THR A 532 21.58 -16.52 -11.91
N PHE A 533 22.58 -17.37 -11.70
CA PHE A 533 23.38 -17.36 -10.48
C PHE A 533 24.86 -17.08 -10.75
N ASN A 534 25.54 -16.58 -9.70
CA ASN A 534 26.98 -16.36 -9.72
C ASN A 534 27.80 -17.66 -9.60
N CYS A 535 27.15 -18.78 -9.23
CA CYS A 535 27.73 -20.11 -9.07
C CYS A 535 29.05 -20.15 -8.28
N GLY A 536 29.19 -19.25 -7.30
CA GLY A 536 30.32 -19.17 -6.40
C GLY A 536 31.37 -18.12 -6.72
N ILE A 537 31.24 -17.40 -7.83
CA ILE A 537 32.15 -16.32 -8.22
C ILE A 537 31.38 -15.01 -8.19
N GLY A 538 31.68 -14.12 -7.24
CA GLY A 538 30.99 -12.82 -7.14
C GLY A 538 31.64 -11.72 -7.97
N ALA A 539 32.92 -11.83 -8.31
CA ALA A 539 33.59 -10.90 -9.20
C ALA A 539 34.71 -11.58 -9.99
N ILE A 540 35.08 -11.03 -11.15
CA ILE A 540 36.24 -11.46 -11.92
C ILE A 540 37.15 -10.29 -12.27
N LEU A 541 38.43 -10.57 -12.44
CA LEU A 541 39.44 -9.65 -12.94
C LEU A 541 40.18 -10.27 -14.12
N ILE A 542 40.57 -9.42 -15.08
CA ILE A 542 41.39 -9.81 -16.23
C ILE A 542 42.76 -9.14 -16.09
N CYS A 543 43.84 -9.92 -16.18
CA CYS A 543 45.20 -9.41 -16.22
C CYS A 543 46.05 -10.16 -17.24
N SER A 544 47.25 -9.68 -17.52
CA SER A 544 48.17 -10.40 -18.39
C SER A 544 48.83 -11.58 -17.67
N GLU A 545 49.24 -12.60 -18.42
CA GLU A 545 49.95 -13.79 -17.88
C GLU A 545 51.20 -13.41 -17.06
N LYS A 546 51.96 -12.40 -17.50
CA LYS A 546 53.17 -11.94 -16.80
C LYS A 546 52.88 -11.24 -15.45
N ASP A 547 51.69 -10.70 -15.28
CA ASP A 547 51.32 -9.90 -14.10
C ASP A 547 50.52 -10.73 -13.06
N LYS A 548 50.13 -11.97 -13.41
CA LYS A 548 49.20 -12.78 -12.61
C LYS A 548 49.62 -12.96 -11.15
N GLU A 549 50.91 -13.25 -10.88
CA GLU A 549 51.39 -13.49 -9.52
C GLU A 549 51.34 -12.22 -8.67
N LYS A 550 51.64 -11.06 -9.26
CA LYS A 550 51.54 -9.76 -8.58
C LYS A 550 50.09 -9.45 -8.24
N VAL A 551 49.17 -9.71 -9.17
CA VAL A 551 47.74 -9.50 -8.96
C VAL A 551 47.20 -10.45 -7.89
N LEU A 552 47.55 -11.73 -7.91
CA LEU A 552 47.13 -12.69 -6.89
C LEU A 552 47.60 -12.28 -5.48
N ASN A 553 48.82 -11.79 -5.35
CA ASN A 553 49.35 -11.29 -4.07
C ASN A 553 48.58 -10.06 -3.57
N LEU A 554 48.24 -9.11 -4.45
CA LEU A 554 47.45 -7.94 -4.07
C LEU A 554 46.02 -8.30 -3.64
N LEU A 555 45.47 -9.37 -4.22
CA LEU A 555 44.12 -9.84 -3.98
C LEU A 555 44.01 -10.87 -2.85
N GLN A 556 45.10 -11.22 -2.16
CA GLN A 556 45.18 -12.38 -1.26
C GLN A 556 44.05 -12.43 -0.22
N ILE A 557 43.63 -11.29 0.33
CA ILE A 557 42.53 -11.19 1.31
C ILE A 557 41.18 -11.68 0.77
N GLU A 558 41.01 -11.67 -0.55
CA GLU A 558 39.79 -12.13 -1.23
C GLU A 558 39.81 -13.61 -1.60
N ASN A 559 40.90 -14.35 -1.30
CA ASN A 559 41.12 -15.74 -1.72
C ASN A 559 40.94 -15.96 -3.24
N PRO A 560 41.71 -15.25 -4.08
CA PRO A 560 41.55 -15.24 -5.53
C PRO A 560 41.93 -16.60 -6.13
N LYS A 561 41.27 -16.98 -7.23
CA LYS A 561 41.59 -18.18 -8.00
C LYS A 561 41.73 -17.86 -9.48
N ILE A 562 42.77 -18.39 -10.12
CA ILE A 562 42.83 -18.40 -11.58
C ILE A 562 41.79 -19.42 -12.07
N ILE A 563 40.74 -18.94 -12.72
CA ILE A 563 39.61 -19.77 -13.15
C ILE A 563 39.59 -20.01 -14.66
N GLY A 564 40.36 -19.24 -15.43
CA GLY A 564 40.31 -19.34 -16.89
C GLY A 564 41.25 -18.39 -17.61
N TYR A 565 41.03 -18.24 -18.91
CA TYR A 565 41.77 -17.33 -19.79
C TYR A 565 40.90 -16.80 -20.94
N VAL A 566 41.32 -15.69 -21.53
CA VAL A 566 40.71 -15.06 -22.72
C VAL A 566 41.08 -15.83 -23.98
N THR A 567 40.12 -16.01 -24.87
CA THR A 567 40.26 -16.71 -26.17
C THR A 567 39.70 -15.86 -27.31
N ASN A 568 40.07 -16.18 -28.55
CA ASN A 568 39.49 -15.55 -29.73
C ASN A 568 38.09 -16.09 -30.04
N TYR A 569 37.13 -15.20 -30.29
CA TYR A 569 35.73 -15.48 -30.59
C TYR A 569 35.40 -15.09 -32.04
N LYS A 570 35.78 -15.95 -33.01
CA LYS A 570 35.49 -15.74 -34.44
C LYS A 570 34.71 -16.88 -35.14
N ASN A 571 34.55 -18.05 -34.51
CA ASN A 571 34.03 -19.26 -35.18
C ASN A 571 32.71 -19.83 -34.60
N LYS A 572 31.74 -19.00 -34.21
CA LYS A 572 30.41 -19.44 -33.68
C LYS A 572 30.45 -20.37 -32.44
N GLN A 573 31.55 -20.44 -31.69
CA GLN A 573 31.58 -21.10 -30.37
C GLN A 573 30.82 -20.28 -29.32
N PHE A 574 30.56 -20.80 -28.12
CA PHE A 574 30.01 -19.97 -27.04
C PHE A 574 31.04 -18.90 -26.63
N ARG A 575 30.64 -17.62 -26.60
CA ARG A 575 31.51 -16.49 -26.20
C ARG A 575 32.04 -16.68 -24.77
N ILE A 576 31.24 -17.29 -23.91
CA ILE A 576 31.63 -17.71 -22.56
C ILE A 576 31.51 -19.24 -22.49
N ASN A 577 32.61 -19.94 -22.29
CA ASN A 577 32.63 -21.40 -22.18
C ASN A 577 33.09 -21.82 -20.78
N VAL A 578 32.17 -22.40 -20.00
CA VAL A 578 32.47 -22.96 -18.68
C VAL A 578 32.61 -24.48 -18.79
N LYS A 579 33.86 -24.95 -18.80
CA LYS A 579 34.23 -26.37 -18.84
C LYS A 579 34.00 -27.03 -17.48
N ASN A 580 33.67 -28.32 -17.53
CA ASN A 580 33.55 -29.20 -16.36
C ASN A 580 32.55 -28.72 -15.29
N PHE A 581 31.58 -27.88 -15.67
CA PHE A 581 30.58 -27.36 -14.75
C PHE A 581 29.68 -28.48 -14.22
N GLU A 582 29.20 -29.34 -15.10
CA GLU A 582 28.38 -30.50 -14.78
C GLU A 582 29.11 -31.42 -13.80
N GLU A 583 30.35 -31.79 -14.10
CA GLU A 583 31.20 -32.62 -13.23
C GLU A 583 31.39 -32.00 -11.84
N ALA A 584 31.73 -30.70 -11.78
CA ALA A 584 31.96 -29.99 -10.54
C ALA A 584 30.68 -29.87 -9.68
N LEU A 585 29.52 -29.71 -10.32
CA LEU A 585 28.24 -29.58 -9.63
C LEU A 585 27.66 -30.94 -9.22
N GLU A 586 27.74 -31.95 -10.08
CA GLU A 586 27.17 -33.29 -9.88
C GLU A 586 27.69 -33.94 -8.59
N LEU A 587 28.99 -33.82 -8.30
CA LEU A 587 29.61 -34.30 -7.07
C LEU A 587 28.88 -33.82 -5.81
N ARG A 588 28.39 -32.57 -5.83
CA ARG A 588 27.62 -31.97 -4.73
C ARG A 588 26.13 -32.24 -4.83
N MET A 589 25.60 -32.50 -6.02
CA MET A 589 24.19 -32.82 -6.22
C MET A 589 23.84 -34.20 -5.64
N LYS A 590 24.77 -35.17 -5.71
CA LYS A 590 24.57 -36.57 -5.27
C LYS A 590 23.97 -36.70 -3.87
N GLN A 591 24.35 -35.84 -2.93
CA GLN A 591 23.84 -35.88 -1.56
C GLN A 591 22.34 -35.56 -1.44
N TYR A 592 21.75 -34.87 -2.42
CA TYR A 592 20.34 -34.49 -2.42
C TYR A 592 19.44 -35.42 -3.26
N ILE A 593 20.05 -36.33 -4.04
CA ILE A 593 19.32 -37.25 -4.91
C ILE A 593 18.48 -38.28 -4.14
N PRO A 594 18.98 -38.91 -3.05
CA PRO A 594 18.19 -39.89 -2.30
C PRO A 594 16.85 -39.34 -1.79
N ASP A 595 16.84 -38.09 -1.31
CA ASP A 595 15.62 -37.42 -0.84
C ASP A 595 14.61 -37.19 -1.98
N ILE A 596 15.09 -36.82 -3.16
CA ILE A 596 14.23 -36.66 -4.34
C ILE A 596 13.65 -38.00 -4.77
N ILE A 597 14.48 -39.03 -4.88
CA ILE A 597 14.02 -40.37 -5.23
C ILE A 597 12.99 -40.85 -4.20
N SER A 598 13.28 -40.74 -2.91
CA SER A 598 12.35 -41.12 -1.84
C SER A 598 11.00 -40.40 -1.95
N LYS A 599 10.99 -39.09 -2.26
CA LYS A 599 9.76 -38.33 -2.46
C LYS A 599 8.98 -38.77 -3.70
N LEU A 600 9.68 -38.99 -4.82
CA LEU A 600 9.07 -39.42 -6.08
C LEU A 600 8.61 -40.88 -6.05
N SER A 601 9.23 -41.72 -5.22
CA SER A 601 8.87 -43.13 -5.03
C SER A 601 7.67 -43.33 -4.11
N LYS A 602 7.11 -42.26 -3.50
CA LYS A 602 5.86 -42.39 -2.73
C LYS A 602 4.72 -42.72 -3.70
N PRO A 603 3.90 -43.74 -3.42
CA PRO A 603 2.74 -44.06 -4.25
C PRO A 603 1.80 -42.85 -4.29
N LEU A 604 1.43 -42.42 -5.50
CA LEU A 604 0.45 -41.35 -5.69
C LEU A 604 -0.94 -41.88 -5.29
N LYS A 605 -1.73 -41.03 -4.64
CA LYS A 605 -3.13 -41.35 -4.34
C LYS A 605 -3.94 -41.42 -5.62
N LYS A 606 -4.68 -42.50 -5.80
CA LYS A 606 -5.53 -42.68 -6.98
C LYS A 606 -6.81 -41.87 -6.86
N VAL A 607 -7.08 -41.00 -7.83
CA VAL A 607 -8.21 -40.07 -7.83
C VAL A 607 -9.22 -40.45 -8.90
N GLY A 608 -10.49 -40.53 -8.50
CA GLY A 608 -11.64 -40.54 -9.41
C GLY A 608 -12.27 -39.16 -9.49
N VAL A 609 -12.56 -38.67 -10.69
CA VAL A 609 -13.21 -37.36 -10.87
C VAL A 609 -14.59 -37.54 -11.49
N LEU A 610 -15.62 -36.99 -10.83
CA LEU A 610 -16.99 -37.00 -11.34
C LEU A 610 -17.32 -35.65 -11.98
N ILE A 611 -17.90 -35.66 -13.19
CA ILE A 611 -18.20 -34.45 -13.98
C ILE A 611 -19.59 -34.49 -14.63
N SER A 612 -20.16 -33.31 -14.93
CA SER A 612 -21.42 -33.17 -15.68
C SER A 612 -21.40 -32.16 -16.84
N GLY A 613 -20.26 -31.51 -17.11
CA GLY A 613 -20.20 -30.35 -18.01
C GLY A 613 -18.88 -30.19 -18.77
N SER A 614 -18.46 -28.94 -18.99
CA SER A 614 -17.30 -28.59 -19.83
C SER A 614 -15.95 -29.11 -19.30
N GLY A 615 -15.89 -29.45 -18.01
CA GLY A 615 -14.71 -30.04 -17.37
C GLY A 615 -13.54 -29.08 -17.18
N THR A 616 -13.77 -27.77 -16.99
CA THR A 616 -12.68 -26.81 -16.76
C THR A 616 -11.99 -27.04 -15.42
N ASN A 617 -12.74 -27.35 -14.36
CA ASN A 617 -12.18 -27.80 -13.08
C ASN A 617 -11.41 -29.12 -13.21
N LEU A 618 -11.90 -30.06 -14.03
CA LEU A 618 -11.15 -31.28 -14.37
C LEU A 618 -9.83 -30.94 -15.08
N GLN A 619 -9.82 -30.01 -16.04
CA GLN A 619 -8.59 -29.59 -16.70
C GLN A 619 -7.57 -29.06 -15.69
N SER A 620 -7.99 -28.21 -14.74
CA SER A 620 -7.07 -27.71 -13.71
C SER A 620 -6.50 -28.83 -12.83
N LEU A 621 -7.28 -29.87 -12.51
CA LEU A 621 -6.79 -31.03 -11.77
C LEU A 621 -5.82 -31.88 -12.61
N ILE A 622 -6.09 -32.07 -13.91
CA ILE A 622 -5.20 -32.77 -14.84
C ILE A 622 -3.86 -32.03 -14.96
N ASP A 623 -3.91 -30.72 -15.20
CA ASP A 623 -2.71 -29.91 -15.38
C ASP A 623 -1.87 -29.91 -14.10
N ALA A 624 -2.51 -29.77 -12.93
CA ALA A 624 -1.83 -29.78 -11.65
C ALA A 624 -1.21 -31.14 -11.30
N THR A 625 -1.91 -32.26 -11.56
CA THR A 625 -1.39 -33.61 -11.26
C THR A 625 -0.25 -34.03 -12.19
N ARG A 626 -0.17 -33.43 -13.39
CA ARG A 626 0.92 -33.64 -14.36
C ARG A 626 2.12 -32.73 -14.14
N ASP A 627 1.91 -31.57 -13.52
CA ASP A 627 2.98 -30.67 -13.16
C ASP A 627 3.72 -31.19 -11.92
N SER A 628 4.86 -31.83 -12.15
CA SER A 628 5.71 -32.38 -11.08
C SER A 628 6.16 -31.32 -10.07
N SER A 629 6.20 -30.04 -10.45
CA SER A 629 6.53 -28.93 -9.54
C SER A 629 5.42 -28.65 -8.53
N GLN A 630 4.17 -29.00 -8.84
CA GLN A 630 3.05 -28.84 -7.92
C GLN A 630 3.01 -29.92 -6.85
N ASN A 631 3.61 -31.10 -7.11
CA ASN A 631 3.70 -32.22 -6.18
C ASN A 631 2.35 -32.48 -5.48
N ILE A 632 1.31 -32.69 -6.29
CA ILE A 632 -0.07 -32.91 -5.80
C ILE A 632 -0.16 -34.20 -4.98
N GLY A 633 0.74 -35.17 -5.21
CA GLY A 633 0.72 -36.45 -4.51
C GLY A 633 -0.42 -37.36 -4.95
N ALA A 634 -1.03 -37.08 -6.10
CA ALA A 634 -2.20 -37.77 -6.61
C ALA A 634 -2.11 -37.98 -8.13
N GLU A 635 -2.71 -39.06 -8.61
CA GLU A 635 -2.90 -39.35 -10.03
C GLU A 635 -4.39 -39.54 -10.36
N ILE A 636 -4.87 -38.96 -11.45
CA ILE A 636 -6.25 -39.16 -11.88
C ILE A 636 -6.31 -40.45 -12.71
N VAL A 637 -6.96 -41.47 -12.17
CA VAL A 637 -7.02 -42.81 -12.79
C VAL A 637 -8.32 -43.05 -13.55
N ILE A 638 -9.39 -42.33 -13.20
CA ILE A 638 -10.69 -42.47 -13.86
C ILE A 638 -11.47 -41.16 -13.83
N VAL A 639 -12.17 -40.86 -14.92
CA VAL A 639 -13.16 -39.79 -15.01
C VAL A 639 -14.51 -40.40 -15.36
N ILE A 640 -15.52 -40.15 -14.53
CA ILE A 640 -16.88 -40.64 -14.74
C ILE A 640 -17.80 -39.46 -15.02
N SER A 641 -18.53 -39.53 -16.14
CA SER A 641 -19.54 -38.54 -16.51
C SER A 641 -20.94 -39.11 -16.44
N ASN A 642 -21.88 -38.32 -15.91
CA ASN A 642 -23.31 -38.65 -15.97
C ASN A 642 -24.00 -38.22 -17.28
N LYS A 643 -23.28 -37.53 -18.17
CA LYS A 643 -23.76 -37.08 -19.48
C LYS A 643 -22.83 -37.57 -20.60
N PRO A 644 -23.37 -38.14 -21.69
CA PRO A 644 -22.57 -38.46 -22.87
C PRO A 644 -22.14 -37.19 -23.61
N ASN A 645 -21.11 -37.30 -24.45
CA ASN A 645 -20.72 -36.28 -25.44
C ASN A 645 -20.41 -34.87 -24.88
N ILE A 646 -19.94 -34.77 -23.64
CA ILE A 646 -19.52 -33.49 -23.03
C ILE A 646 -18.02 -33.21 -23.26
N GLU A 647 -17.65 -31.93 -23.28
CA GLU A 647 -16.26 -31.51 -23.48
C GLU A 647 -15.31 -32.02 -22.40
N GLY A 648 -15.79 -32.21 -21.16
CA GLY A 648 -14.97 -32.75 -20.07
C GLY A 648 -14.44 -34.16 -20.32
N ILE A 649 -15.18 -35.01 -21.03
CA ILE A 649 -14.72 -36.37 -21.40
C ILE A 649 -13.59 -36.28 -22.43
N LYS A 650 -13.72 -35.42 -23.44
CA LYS A 650 -12.65 -35.21 -24.44
C LYS A 650 -11.35 -34.74 -23.80
N ARG A 651 -11.43 -33.89 -22.75
CA ARG A 651 -10.25 -33.44 -21.98
C ARG A 651 -9.55 -34.62 -21.30
N ALA A 652 -10.30 -35.52 -20.67
CA ALA A 652 -9.77 -36.71 -20.03
C ALA A 652 -9.16 -37.70 -21.05
N GLU A 653 -9.83 -37.92 -22.18
CA GLU A 653 -9.33 -38.79 -23.26
C GLU A 653 -8.06 -38.24 -23.91
N LYS A 654 -7.99 -36.93 -24.14
CA LYS A 654 -6.77 -36.25 -24.61
C LYS A 654 -5.62 -36.40 -23.60
N ALA A 655 -5.95 -36.50 -22.32
CA ALA A 655 -5.00 -36.83 -21.28
C ALA A 655 -4.73 -38.35 -21.18
N GLY A 656 -5.39 -39.23 -21.93
CA GLY A 656 -5.19 -40.68 -21.82
C GLY A 656 -5.66 -41.26 -20.47
N ILE A 657 -6.62 -40.60 -19.81
CA ILE A 657 -7.22 -41.07 -18.56
C ILE A 657 -8.43 -41.94 -18.91
N LYS A 658 -8.65 -43.05 -18.17
CA LYS A 658 -9.82 -43.93 -18.37
C LYS A 658 -11.10 -43.10 -18.19
N THR A 659 -11.98 -43.11 -19.19
CA THR A 659 -13.29 -42.44 -19.14
C THR A 659 -14.42 -43.45 -19.08
N VAL A 660 -15.43 -43.19 -18.27
CA VAL A 660 -16.66 -43.99 -18.19
C VAL A 660 -17.87 -43.08 -18.21
N ILE A 661 -18.89 -43.46 -18.98
CA ILE A 661 -20.16 -42.73 -19.06
C ILE A 661 -21.23 -43.59 -18.38
N ILE A 662 -21.80 -43.08 -17.28
CA ILE A 662 -22.87 -43.75 -16.53
C ILE A 662 -24.04 -42.78 -16.48
N LYS A 663 -25.09 -42.97 -17.30
CA LYS A 663 -26.20 -42.02 -17.30
C LYS A 663 -27.14 -42.34 -16.16
N HIS A 664 -27.46 -41.32 -15.35
CA HIS A 664 -28.44 -41.45 -14.27
C HIS A 664 -29.84 -41.90 -14.73
N THR A 665 -30.18 -41.69 -16.00
CA THR A 665 -31.44 -42.14 -16.62
C THR A 665 -31.51 -43.65 -16.83
N ASP A 666 -30.38 -44.34 -16.80
CA ASP A 666 -30.30 -45.77 -17.09
C ASP A 666 -30.54 -46.62 -15.83
N TYR A 667 -30.78 -45.97 -14.67
CA TYR A 667 -30.95 -46.60 -13.37
C TYR A 667 -32.29 -46.21 -12.72
N PRO A 668 -32.97 -47.15 -12.04
CA PRO A 668 -34.29 -46.93 -11.46
C PRO A 668 -34.28 -46.03 -10.21
N SER A 669 -33.12 -45.88 -9.55
CA SER A 669 -32.97 -45.05 -8.36
C SER A 669 -31.59 -44.40 -8.29
N ARG A 670 -31.46 -43.38 -7.43
CA ARG A 670 -30.17 -42.75 -7.13
C ARG A 670 -29.19 -43.75 -6.52
N GLU A 671 -29.65 -44.63 -5.64
CA GLU A 671 -28.82 -45.59 -4.94
C GLU A 671 -28.21 -46.63 -5.91
N THR A 672 -28.99 -47.06 -6.92
CA THR A 672 -28.51 -47.97 -7.96
C THR A 672 -27.56 -47.28 -8.95
N PHE A 673 -27.81 -46.01 -9.27
CA PHE A 673 -26.91 -45.17 -10.05
C PHE A 673 -25.56 -44.97 -9.36
N ASP A 674 -25.56 -44.55 -8.09
CA ASP A 674 -24.34 -44.31 -7.31
C ASP A 674 -23.55 -45.60 -7.07
N SER A 675 -24.25 -46.73 -6.91
CA SER A 675 -23.62 -48.05 -6.82
C SER A 675 -22.82 -48.40 -8.08
N ALA A 676 -23.34 -48.06 -9.27
CA ALA A 676 -22.62 -48.28 -10.53
C ALA A 676 -21.36 -47.41 -10.64
N ILE A 677 -21.44 -46.14 -10.22
CA ILE A 677 -20.26 -45.26 -10.11
C ILE A 677 -19.23 -45.89 -9.17
N ASN A 678 -19.66 -46.32 -7.99
CA ASN A 678 -18.78 -46.87 -6.98
C ASN A 678 -18.05 -48.15 -7.43
N ILE A 679 -18.70 -49.01 -8.21
CA ILE A 679 -18.08 -50.20 -8.80
C ILE A 679 -16.89 -49.81 -9.68
N GLU A 680 -17.06 -48.84 -10.57
CA GLU A 680 -15.99 -48.38 -11.46
C GLU A 680 -14.85 -47.70 -10.71
N LEU A 681 -15.16 -46.89 -9.69
CA LEU A 681 -14.16 -46.25 -8.83
C LEU A 681 -13.31 -47.31 -8.09
N LYS A 682 -13.95 -48.31 -7.49
CA LYS A 682 -13.25 -49.37 -6.77
C LYS A 682 -12.47 -50.31 -7.69
N ALA A 683 -12.98 -50.60 -8.88
CA ALA A 683 -12.33 -51.49 -9.85
C ALA A 683 -10.92 -51.01 -10.25
N VAL A 684 -10.66 -49.70 -10.21
CA VAL A 684 -9.34 -49.12 -10.50
C VAL A 684 -8.56 -48.70 -9.25
N GLY A 685 -9.13 -48.95 -8.06
CA GLY A 685 -8.52 -48.67 -6.76
C GLY A 685 -8.50 -47.18 -6.39
N VAL A 686 -9.54 -46.41 -6.71
CA VAL A 686 -9.65 -45.00 -6.29
C VAL A 686 -9.62 -44.89 -4.76
N GLU A 687 -8.88 -43.88 -4.27
CA GLU A 687 -8.73 -43.54 -2.85
C GLU A 687 -9.34 -42.18 -2.51
N ILE A 688 -9.46 -41.25 -3.48
CA ILE A 688 -10.06 -39.92 -3.32
C ILE A 688 -11.01 -39.66 -4.48
N VAL A 689 -12.19 -39.12 -4.19
CA VAL A 689 -13.17 -38.74 -5.21
C VAL A 689 -13.35 -37.22 -5.24
N CYS A 690 -13.18 -36.62 -6.41
CA CYS A 690 -13.36 -35.19 -6.63
C CYS A 690 -14.63 -34.91 -7.44
N LEU A 691 -15.53 -34.10 -6.92
CA LEU A 691 -16.71 -33.60 -7.64
C LEU A 691 -16.33 -32.29 -8.36
N ALA A 692 -16.06 -32.39 -9.66
CA ALA A 692 -15.62 -31.27 -10.48
C ALA A 692 -16.79 -30.72 -11.32
N GLY A 693 -17.75 -30.08 -10.65
CA GLY A 693 -19.00 -29.64 -11.28
C GLY A 693 -19.93 -30.80 -11.61
N PHE A 694 -20.06 -31.74 -10.67
CA PHE A 694 -20.98 -32.87 -10.77
C PHE A 694 -22.38 -32.44 -10.32
N MET A 695 -23.31 -32.28 -11.26
CA MET A 695 -24.61 -31.62 -11.04
C MET A 695 -25.68 -32.60 -10.53
N ARG A 696 -25.32 -33.55 -9.66
CA ARG A 696 -26.22 -34.55 -9.07
C ARG A 696 -25.95 -34.69 -7.57
N ILE A 697 -27.02 -34.86 -6.81
CA ILE A 697 -26.96 -35.18 -5.38
C ILE A 697 -26.67 -36.67 -5.25
N LEU A 698 -25.63 -37.03 -4.48
CA LEU A 698 -25.25 -38.40 -4.17
C LEU A 698 -26.10 -38.93 -2.99
N SER A 699 -26.28 -40.24 -2.92
CA SER A 699 -26.98 -40.93 -1.82
C SER A 699 -26.12 -41.01 -0.57
N ASP A 700 -26.77 -41.07 0.60
CA ASP A 700 -26.10 -41.18 1.90
C ASP A 700 -25.13 -42.36 1.96
N ASN A 701 -25.49 -43.49 1.33
CA ASN A 701 -24.64 -44.67 1.26
C ASN A 701 -23.32 -44.38 0.53
N PHE A 702 -23.38 -43.65 -0.60
CA PHE A 702 -22.18 -43.26 -1.34
C PHE A 702 -21.32 -42.28 -0.53
N VAL A 703 -21.94 -41.26 0.07
CA VAL A 703 -21.23 -40.26 0.88
C VAL A 703 -20.54 -40.93 2.08
N ASN A 704 -21.24 -41.78 2.82
CA ASN A 704 -20.68 -42.50 3.96
C ASN A 704 -19.53 -43.43 3.57
N GLN A 705 -19.61 -44.05 2.39
CA GLN A 705 -18.55 -44.94 1.89
C GLN A 705 -17.25 -44.19 1.53
N TRP A 706 -17.36 -42.95 1.08
CA TRP A 706 -16.23 -42.08 0.73
C TRP A 706 -16.01 -40.98 1.78
N HIS A 707 -16.49 -41.19 3.02
CA HIS A 707 -16.33 -40.22 4.11
C HIS A 707 -14.85 -39.91 4.34
N GLY A 708 -14.53 -38.62 4.46
CA GLY A 708 -13.15 -38.13 4.56
C GLY A 708 -12.30 -38.27 3.29
N SER A 709 -12.84 -38.78 2.19
CA SER A 709 -12.14 -38.91 0.89
C SER A 709 -12.93 -38.38 -0.31
N LEU A 710 -14.13 -37.84 -0.09
CA LEU A 710 -14.98 -37.19 -1.09
C LEU A 710 -14.95 -35.66 -0.92
N ILE A 711 -14.46 -34.94 -1.94
CA ILE A 711 -14.36 -33.47 -1.92
C ILE A 711 -15.10 -32.82 -3.10
N ASN A 712 -15.69 -31.66 -2.86
CA ASN A 712 -16.44 -30.89 -3.85
C ASN A 712 -15.97 -29.44 -3.90
N ILE A 713 -16.11 -28.82 -5.08
CA ILE A 713 -15.93 -27.38 -5.26
C ILE A 713 -17.27 -26.69 -5.51
N HIS A 714 -17.54 -25.67 -4.69
CA HIS A 714 -18.77 -24.88 -4.72
C HIS A 714 -18.49 -23.43 -5.16
N PRO A 715 -19.29 -22.84 -6.07
CA PRO A 715 -19.03 -21.53 -6.67
C PRO A 715 -19.44 -20.32 -5.80
N SER A 716 -19.38 -20.45 -4.46
CA SER A 716 -19.50 -19.34 -3.50
C SER A 716 -18.69 -19.59 -2.22
N LEU A 717 -18.64 -18.59 -1.34
CA LEU A 717 -18.06 -18.71 0.00
C LEU A 717 -19.08 -19.38 0.95
N LEU A 718 -18.97 -20.69 1.16
CA LEU A 718 -19.78 -21.40 2.15
C LEU A 718 -19.48 -20.88 3.56
N PRO A 719 -20.49 -20.83 4.45
CA PRO A 719 -21.87 -21.34 4.30
C PRO A 719 -22.82 -20.42 3.51
N SER A 720 -22.34 -19.31 2.94
CA SER A 720 -23.19 -18.36 2.20
C SER A 720 -23.50 -18.86 0.78
N PHE A 721 -24.74 -18.61 0.34
CA PHE A 721 -25.21 -18.91 -1.03
C PHE A 721 -25.05 -20.40 -1.43
N LYS A 722 -25.54 -21.31 -0.60
CA LYS A 722 -25.59 -22.77 -0.88
C LYS A 722 -26.44 -23.10 -2.12
N GLY A 723 -26.19 -24.26 -2.72
CA GLY A 723 -26.98 -24.81 -3.81
C GLY A 723 -26.64 -24.27 -5.22
N ALA A 724 -27.37 -24.76 -6.22
CA ALA A 724 -26.98 -24.65 -7.64
C ALA A 724 -27.00 -23.23 -8.25
N HIS A 725 -27.65 -22.26 -7.61
CA HIS A 725 -27.85 -20.89 -8.12
C HIS A 725 -26.98 -19.84 -7.41
N ALA A 726 -25.81 -20.24 -6.90
CA ALA A 726 -24.98 -19.42 -6.04
C ALA A 726 -24.63 -18.03 -6.63
N HIS A 727 -24.21 -17.95 -7.90
CA HIS A 727 -23.89 -16.67 -8.55
C HIS A 727 -25.09 -15.74 -8.68
N GLU A 728 -26.26 -16.27 -9.04
CA GLU A 728 -27.49 -15.49 -9.14
C GLU A 728 -27.88 -14.92 -7.76
N ASN A 729 -27.77 -15.74 -6.72
CA ASN A 729 -28.07 -15.33 -5.35
C ASN A 729 -27.08 -14.27 -4.83
N VAL A 730 -25.79 -14.38 -5.17
CA VAL A 730 -24.75 -13.38 -4.86
C VAL A 730 -25.10 -12.03 -5.47
N LEU A 731 -25.46 -12.00 -6.76
CA LEU A 731 -25.81 -10.76 -7.45
C LEU A 731 -27.12 -10.17 -6.91
N LYS A 732 -28.15 -11.00 -6.67
CA LYS A 732 -29.42 -10.56 -6.07
C LYS A 732 -29.24 -9.97 -4.67
N ALA A 733 -28.32 -10.52 -3.87
CA ALA A 733 -28.04 -10.02 -2.54
C ALA A 733 -27.22 -8.71 -2.53
N GLY A 734 -26.65 -8.30 -3.67
CA GLY A 734 -25.87 -7.07 -3.78
C GLY A 734 -24.56 -7.07 -2.97
N VAL A 735 -24.04 -8.24 -2.61
CA VAL A 735 -22.79 -8.34 -1.85
C VAL A 735 -21.59 -7.91 -2.72
N ARG A 736 -20.54 -7.38 -2.08
CA ARG A 736 -19.34 -6.87 -2.79
C ARG A 736 -18.17 -7.85 -2.80
N VAL A 737 -18.32 -8.99 -2.13
CA VAL A 737 -17.34 -10.07 -2.06
C VAL A 737 -18.07 -11.40 -2.19
N SER A 738 -17.55 -12.29 -3.02
CA SER A 738 -17.95 -13.70 -3.14
C SER A 738 -16.69 -14.54 -3.35
N GLY A 739 -16.79 -15.73 -3.93
CA GLY A 739 -15.64 -16.63 -4.06
C GLY A 739 -16.02 -18.03 -4.49
N CYS A 740 -15.18 -18.98 -4.14
CA CYS A 740 -15.45 -20.41 -4.21
C CYS A 740 -14.91 -21.12 -2.96
N THR A 741 -15.47 -22.30 -2.70
CA THR A 741 -15.12 -23.12 -1.53
C THR A 741 -14.88 -24.56 -1.94
N VAL A 742 -13.77 -25.14 -1.50
CA VAL A 742 -13.56 -26.60 -1.54
C VAL A 742 -13.85 -27.17 -0.15
N HIS A 743 -14.67 -28.20 -0.08
CA HIS A 743 -15.08 -28.81 1.18
C HIS A 743 -15.21 -30.34 1.07
N PHE A 744 -15.19 -31.03 2.20
CA PHE A 744 -15.61 -32.42 2.27
C PHE A 744 -17.12 -32.53 2.02
N VAL A 745 -17.55 -33.56 1.29
CA VAL A 745 -18.98 -33.79 1.04
C VAL A 745 -19.56 -34.55 2.22
N GLU A 746 -20.67 -34.04 2.74
CA GLU A 746 -21.51 -34.66 3.77
C GLU A 746 -22.90 -34.93 3.21
N THR A 747 -23.75 -35.66 3.95
CA THR A 747 -25.12 -35.98 3.54
C THR A 747 -25.97 -34.73 3.36
N ASP A 748 -25.78 -33.76 4.25
CA ASP A 748 -26.36 -32.42 4.13
C ASP A 748 -25.64 -31.60 3.06
N ILE A 749 -26.39 -30.99 2.16
CA ILE A 749 -25.85 -30.24 1.02
C ILE A 749 -25.00 -29.05 1.51
N ASP A 750 -23.78 -28.97 0.97
CA ASP A 750 -22.81 -27.90 1.21
C ASP A 750 -22.59 -27.59 2.71
N SER A 751 -22.59 -28.62 3.56
CA SER A 751 -22.43 -28.50 5.02
C SER A 751 -21.08 -29.00 5.55
N GLY A 752 -20.34 -29.76 4.74
CA GLY A 752 -19.13 -30.41 5.21
C GLY A 752 -17.95 -29.46 5.44
N ALA A 753 -16.92 -29.98 6.10
CA ALA A 753 -15.82 -29.17 6.58
C ALA A 753 -15.06 -28.50 5.41
N ILE A 754 -14.84 -27.19 5.55
CA ILE A 754 -14.20 -26.35 4.55
C ILE A 754 -12.70 -26.60 4.54
N ILE A 755 -12.17 -27.01 3.39
CA ILE A 755 -10.74 -27.27 3.18
C ILE A 755 -10.03 -25.98 2.77
N GLU A 756 -10.57 -25.27 1.79
CA GLU A 756 -9.95 -24.06 1.23
C GLU A 756 -11.01 -23.12 0.63
N GLN A 757 -10.74 -21.81 0.69
CA GLN A 757 -11.60 -20.77 0.09
C GLN A 757 -10.77 -19.73 -0.66
N ALA A 758 -11.32 -19.18 -1.72
CA ALA A 758 -10.76 -18.01 -2.39
C ALA A 758 -11.83 -16.96 -2.61
N THR A 759 -11.51 -15.71 -2.28
CA THR A 759 -12.39 -14.57 -2.48
C THR A 759 -12.22 -13.98 -3.88
N VAL A 760 -13.32 -13.47 -4.43
CA VAL A 760 -13.34 -12.64 -5.63
C VAL A 760 -14.19 -11.39 -5.39
N PRO A 761 -13.80 -10.23 -5.93
CA PRO A 761 -14.61 -9.02 -5.84
C PRO A 761 -15.85 -9.14 -6.72
N VAL A 762 -16.98 -8.63 -6.22
CA VAL A 762 -18.23 -8.45 -6.98
C VAL A 762 -18.40 -6.96 -7.28
N PHE A 763 -18.42 -6.60 -8.55
CA PHE A 763 -18.56 -5.22 -9.02
C PHE A 763 -20.03 -4.88 -9.30
N PRO A 764 -20.41 -3.58 -9.24
CA PRO A 764 -21.80 -3.14 -9.41
C PRO A 764 -22.45 -3.51 -10.75
N TYR A 765 -21.65 -3.78 -11.78
CA TYR A 765 -22.12 -4.07 -13.14
C TYR A 765 -21.88 -5.53 -13.57
N ASP A 766 -21.63 -6.41 -12.60
CA ASP A 766 -21.37 -7.82 -12.88
C ASP A 766 -22.64 -8.53 -13.39
N THR A 767 -22.49 -9.23 -14.51
CA THR A 767 -23.43 -10.28 -14.94
C THR A 767 -23.05 -11.63 -14.31
N ILE A 768 -23.95 -12.62 -14.36
CA ILE A 768 -23.68 -13.99 -13.89
C ILE A 768 -22.42 -14.54 -14.57
N GLU A 769 -22.28 -14.34 -15.88
CA GLU A 769 -21.15 -14.82 -16.68
C GLU A 769 -19.83 -14.15 -16.24
N SER A 770 -19.85 -12.83 -16.03
CA SER A 770 -18.65 -12.09 -15.64
C SER A 770 -18.17 -12.42 -14.23
N LEU A 771 -19.09 -12.78 -13.33
CA LEU A 771 -18.78 -13.26 -11.99
C LEU A 771 -18.30 -14.72 -12.06
N GLN A 772 -18.98 -15.56 -12.84
CA GLN A 772 -18.63 -16.96 -13.03
C GLN A 772 -17.21 -17.14 -13.58
N GLU A 773 -16.80 -16.37 -14.59
CA GLU A 773 -15.43 -16.47 -15.12
C GLU A 773 -14.37 -16.05 -14.08
N ARG A 774 -14.65 -15.05 -13.23
CA ARG A 774 -13.75 -14.71 -12.11
C ARG A 774 -13.68 -15.80 -11.05
N VAL A 775 -14.84 -16.33 -10.64
CA VAL A 775 -14.90 -17.41 -9.64
C VAL A 775 -14.17 -18.64 -10.18
N LYS A 776 -14.37 -18.99 -11.45
CA LYS A 776 -13.70 -20.11 -12.13
C LYS A 776 -12.18 -20.00 -12.12
N ILE A 777 -11.61 -18.80 -12.29
CA ILE A 777 -10.15 -18.59 -12.12
C ILE A 777 -9.71 -18.92 -10.70
N ALA A 778 -10.50 -18.53 -9.70
CA ALA A 778 -10.23 -18.86 -8.31
C ALA A 778 -10.39 -20.38 -8.04
N GLU A 779 -11.41 -21.02 -8.63
CA GLU A 779 -11.66 -22.47 -8.53
C GLU A 779 -10.48 -23.30 -9.06
N HIS A 780 -10.00 -22.95 -10.26
CA HIS A 780 -8.85 -23.62 -10.89
C HIS A 780 -7.58 -23.56 -10.03
N ARG A 781 -7.48 -22.58 -9.11
CA ARG A 781 -6.36 -22.44 -8.18
C ARG A 781 -6.57 -23.25 -6.90
N ILE A 782 -7.74 -23.16 -6.28
CA ILE A 782 -7.95 -23.75 -4.95
C ILE A 782 -8.32 -25.24 -4.99
N PHE A 783 -8.93 -25.73 -6.08
CA PHE A 783 -9.32 -27.14 -6.14
C PHE A 783 -8.12 -28.09 -6.16
N PRO A 784 -7.10 -27.89 -7.02
CA PRO A 784 -5.91 -28.72 -6.97
C PRO A 784 -5.14 -28.58 -5.64
N LEU A 785 -5.19 -27.41 -5.01
CA LEU A 785 -4.55 -27.15 -3.72
C LEU A 785 -5.19 -27.97 -2.59
N ALA A 786 -6.52 -28.00 -2.53
CA ALA A 786 -7.26 -28.83 -1.59
C ALA A 786 -7.00 -30.33 -1.82
N LEU A 787 -7.00 -30.79 -3.08
CA LEU A 787 -6.61 -32.16 -3.43
C LEU A 787 -5.20 -32.48 -2.93
N LYS A 788 -4.24 -31.58 -3.13
CA LYS A 788 -2.87 -31.74 -2.64
C LYS A 788 -2.82 -31.90 -1.12
N TYR A 789 -3.55 -31.08 -0.37
CA TYR A 789 -3.58 -31.19 1.09
C TYR A 789 -4.07 -32.57 1.56
N LEU A 790 -5.14 -33.07 0.94
CA LEU A 790 -5.70 -34.38 1.26
C LEU A 790 -4.77 -35.52 0.82
N ALA A 791 -4.32 -35.52 -0.43
CA ALA A 791 -3.52 -36.59 -1.00
C ALA A 791 -2.13 -36.72 -0.33
N THR A 792 -1.54 -35.61 0.10
CA THR A 792 -0.28 -35.61 0.85
C THR A 792 -0.44 -35.86 2.36
N GLY A 793 -1.68 -36.03 2.84
CA GLY A 793 -2.00 -36.31 4.23
C GLY A 793 -1.82 -35.12 5.18
N ARG A 794 -1.74 -33.88 4.66
CA ARG A 794 -1.67 -32.66 5.47
C ARG A 794 -2.98 -32.36 6.18
N ILE A 795 -4.09 -32.80 5.59
CA ILE A 795 -5.40 -32.74 6.22
C ILE A 795 -5.97 -34.14 6.36
N GLN A 796 -6.77 -34.32 7.39
CA GLN A 796 -7.58 -35.51 7.60
C GLN A 796 -8.89 -35.07 8.25
N LEU A 797 -10.02 -35.57 7.74
CA LEU A 797 -11.31 -35.38 8.39
C LEU A 797 -11.38 -36.29 9.63
N LYS A 798 -11.75 -35.72 10.78
CA LYS A 798 -11.98 -36.45 12.02
C LYS A 798 -13.42 -36.97 12.09
N GLU A 799 -13.67 -37.87 13.04
CA GLU A 799 -15.01 -38.40 13.32
C GLU A 799 -16.02 -37.32 13.78
N ASP A 800 -15.55 -36.22 14.35
CA ASP A 800 -16.37 -35.06 14.73
C ASP A 800 -16.64 -34.07 13.57
N ASN A 801 -16.33 -34.47 12.33
CA ASN A 801 -16.41 -33.66 11.12
C ASN A 801 -15.57 -32.37 11.16
N THR A 802 -14.53 -32.31 12.00
CA THR A 802 -13.51 -31.25 11.97
C THR A 802 -12.25 -31.67 11.21
N ILE A 803 -11.50 -30.70 10.69
CA ILE A 803 -10.24 -30.98 9.96
C ILE A 803 -9.06 -30.97 10.93
N LEU A 804 -8.30 -32.07 10.93
CA LEU A 804 -6.97 -32.12 11.53
C LEU A 804 -5.92 -31.66 10.52
N TRP A 805 -5.22 -30.57 10.82
CA TRP A 805 -4.05 -30.12 10.06
C TRP A 805 -2.76 -30.69 10.64
N LYS A 806 -1.98 -31.39 9.81
CA LYS A 806 -0.64 -31.91 10.12
C LYS A 806 0.39 -30.97 9.46
N TYR A 807 0.94 -30.04 10.24
CA TYR A 807 1.79 -28.92 9.79
C TYR A 807 3.28 -29.20 9.67
#